data_AF-A0A7S2CNS2-F1
#
_entry.id   AF-A0A7S2CNS2-F1
#
_cell.length_a   1.000
_cell.length_b   1.000
_cell.length_c   1.000
_cell.angle_alpha   90.00
_cell.angle_beta   90.00
_cell.angle_gamma   90.00
#
_symmetry.space_group_name_H-M   'P 1'
#
loop_
_entity.id
_entity.type
_entity.pdbx_description
1 polymer ?
#
loop_
_entity_poly.entity_id
_entity_poly.type
_entity_poly.pdbx_seq_one_letter_code
_entity_poly.pdbx_strand_id
1 'polypeptide(L)'
;MMKSSALLTLSVALLPAVNADVYMHNPRGSNDRNCERNVNRNNGNRLFDSQNNAKGGYACPRAVGDANIQAEDGTGTIGGETQDKTMYYYEGSVLPVEWTNQHGCGANSKVNCEIVIQYACEDTLDPQVDNFWPFTDTKNNDANVGDQAFRSGANLAAPRDGIPTDANDAATDTIPDTEDAAIPDTNADQRYGMHESYDFYQLCQHTARNEGLYTADQRVRRNDQRGTRQNPNGNRRGLECPEERDYYPWWQPSPWVDAAILTNDAGATACTDPAECETARCKYYLENSFNKAAKGYCDVNHNNGDVEDKTTSQAWNNREWYNNKEDCEDADGNFKWYSVALSDVLDVGYPVCMKTGFSRVNQLGNSFDATVNGTDDAPFGVNANRFLWTIPDIPSVVTGATDSTNAGFEIADDDDYFTGNADGAMEDAYQSCTLRVRYNLSTSDFPAWPAEAMEDAHPWKGLMVTAENNTQNNGDGDATPLQQDPYIYVGAGDDNSVGSQFVSLAANTNQYARTFQDRSYRFAIKKKPTADAAADNSADTPKVNDMTGKTGKIYNVNVRGKRGNIVQTYPAVEYDFVPNSLALDEGDMIHFQWQGSDYNPRRGCNDAEGGPPDPNDGTSTDAQNSRADRSNIVFMDFTAANIPMDYLGYKAATAEDDDDNPSGLNYNAKVAMMKETMVNNTPCGGDADCFDSIIRLSYLNQQSDGGSLGFRDENDCLTEAQLDNINNQQERENHPLNCAKLNAKPYPYFDGGIMNARKAGQFAYFSSRNNNFSNRDQTGNICVRGIKSDGTEEKCEVDTSTFTLQGANPAISTASMRISSGTAAPAKCTDSANGEGSGAANDQGASSCLTDDSGTDDDMLSGSTFTVEQAANDAMGDGDKRSCEEITFFYSLPDAAKKAILAVILLSVGCASGYAAWFVYNRVQAQRKKDAAENLDKGLGKGWDKDKEKTDNQMI
;
A
#
# COMPACT_ATOMS: atom_id res chain seq x y z
N MET A 1 -58.62 -13.75 -8.91
CA MET A 1 -57.55 -14.12 -9.86
C MET A 1 -57.06 -12.88 -10.57
N MET A 2 -55.72 -12.76 -10.63
CA MET A 2 -54.92 -11.98 -11.60
C MET A 2 -54.92 -10.45 -11.43
N LYS A 3 -53.88 -9.92 -10.76
CA LYS A 3 -52.52 -9.60 -11.26
C LYS A 3 -52.48 -8.17 -11.82
N SER A 4 -52.07 -7.23 -10.97
CA SER A 4 -51.50 -5.96 -11.41
C SER A 4 -50.01 -5.99 -11.13
N SER A 5 -49.27 -6.40 -12.15
CA SER A 5 -47.82 -6.23 -12.26
C SER A 5 -47.50 -4.90 -12.95
N ALA A 6 -46.33 -4.39 -12.60
CA ALA A 6 -45.50 -3.44 -13.36
C ALA A 6 -45.84 -1.94 -13.27
N LEU A 7 -45.23 -1.29 -12.26
CA LEU A 7 -44.49 -0.06 -12.48
C LEU A 7 -43.29 -0.03 -11.53
N LEU A 8 -42.24 -0.78 -11.89
CA LEU A 8 -40.91 -0.68 -11.31
C LEU A 8 -40.07 0.19 -12.25
N THR A 9 -40.06 1.49 -12.00
CA THR A 9 -39.04 2.36 -12.61
C THR A 9 -37.84 2.32 -11.67
N LEU A 10 -36.85 1.52 -12.05
CA LEU A 10 -35.59 1.30 -11.37
C LEU A 10 -34.78 2.60 -11.33
N SER A 11 -34.99 3.40 -10.28
CA SER A 11 -34.03 4.41 -9.84
C SER A 11 -33.12 3.78 -8.78
N VAL A 12 -32.30 2.81 -9.19
CA VAL A 12 -31.11 2.44 -8.41
C VAL A 12 -30.17 3.62 -8.54
N ALA A 13 -30.18 4.46 -7.52
CA ALA A 13 -29.14 5.45 -7.34
C ALA A 13 -27.80 4.71 -7.33
N LEU A 14 -26.94 5.10 -8.27
CA LEU A 14 -25.51 4.89 -8.24
C LEU A 14 -24.97 5.47 -6.93
N LEU A 15 -24.98 4.66 -5.87
CA LEU A 15 -24.05 4.83 -4.76
C LEU A 15 -22.75 4.17 -5.23
N PRO A 16 -21.66 4.93 -5.46
CA PRO A 16 -20.35 4.30 -5.51
C PRO A 16 -20.14 3.67 -4.13
N ALA A 17 -20.28 2.34 -4.04
CA ALA A 17 -19.81 1.60 -2.90
C ALA A 17 -18.31 1.92 -2.76
N VAL A 18 -17.99 2.56 -1.64
CA VAL A 18 -16.61 2.73 -1.19
C VAL A 18 -16.12 1.30 -0.88
N ASN A 19 -15.47 0.66 -1.83
CA ASN A 19 -14.98 -0.73 -1.70
C ASN A 19 -13.59 -0.75 -1.06
N ALA A 20 -13.38 -0.10 0.07
CA ALA A 20 -12.05 0.35 0.45
C ALA A 20 -11.57 -0.32 1.74
N ASP A 21 -11.27 -1.63 1.71
CA ASP A 21 -11.43 -2.44 2.92
C ASP A 21 -10.14 -2.70 3.74
N VAL A 22 -8.96 -2.81 3.10
CA VAL A 22 -7.63 -2.71 3.75
C VAL A 22 -6.59 -2.04 2.84
N TYR A 23 -5.86 -1.03 3.30
CA TYR A 23 -4.79 -0.37 2.52
C TYR A 23 -3.48 -0.33 3.27
N MET A 24 -2.44 -0.92 2.67
CA MET A 24 -1.11 -0.89 3.26
C MET A 24 -0.37 0.37 2.83
N HIS A 25 0.09 1.16 3.80
CA HIS A 25 0.78 2.44 3.62
C HIS A 25 2.30 2.31 3.72
N ASN A 26 2.80 1.45 4.60
CA ASN A 26 4.22 1.13 4.72
C ASN A 26 4.41 -0.36 5.06
N PRO A 27 5.30 -1.10 4.35
CA PRO A 27 5.79 -0.75 3.02
C PRO A 27 4.61 -0.47 2.07
N ARG A 28 4.85 0.24 0.97
CA ARG A 28 3.76 0.69 0.08
C ARG A 28 3.00 -0.50 -0.51
N GLY A 29 1.69 -0.57 -0.26
CA GLY A 29 0.78 -1.56 -0.85
C GLY A 29 0.48 -1.29 -2.32
N SER A 30 0.55 -2.33 -3.15
CA SER A 30 0.33 -2.25 -4.59
C SER A 30 -1.15 -2.24 -4.96
N ASN A 31 -2.00 -2.96 -4.23
CA ASN A 31 -3.40 -3.21 -4.59
C ASN A 31 -3.57 -3.66 -6.06
N ASP A 32 -2.77 -4.61 -6.53
CA ASP A 32 -2.65 -5.07 -7.94
C ASP A 32 -2.19 -4.00 -8.94
N ARG A 33 -1.81 -2.80 -8.49
CA ARG A 33 -1.34 -1.76 -9.39
C ARG A 33 0.12 -1.98 -9.73
N ASN A 34 0.43 -1.71 -10.99
CA ASN A 34 1.78 -1.36 -11.41
C ASN A 34 1.76 0.08 -11.91
N CYS A 35 2.81 0.54 -12.59
CA CYS A 35 3.02 1.91 -13.04
C CYS A 35 1.98 2.37 -14.10
N GLU A 36 0.70 2.41 -13.70
CA GLU A 36 -0.54 2.52 -14.49
C GLU A 36 -1.18 3.93 -14.50
N ARG A 37 -1.42 4.52 -15.68
CA ARG A 37 -1.63 5.99 -15.85
C ARG A 37 -2.93 6.48 -15.26
N ASN A 38 -3.82 5.55 -14.95
CA ASN A 38 -5.18 5.82 -14.53
C ASN A 38 -5.27 5.94 -13.01
N VAL A 39 -6.23 6.72 -12.53
CA VAL A 39 -6.46 6.87 -11.08
C VAL A 39 -6.93 5.56 -10.45
N ASN A 40 -7.66 4.76 -11.21
CA ASN A 40 -8.11 3.43 -10.81
C ASN A 40 -7.21 2.38 -11.44
N ARG A 41 -6.95 1.31 -10.71
CA ARG A 41 -6.38 0.06 -11.23
C ARG A 41 -7.12 -0.39 -12.49
N ASN A 42 -6.36 -0.73 -13.53
CA ASN A 42 -6.83 -1.19 -14.83
C ASN A 42 -7.30 -2.64 -14.80
N ASN A 43 -6.57 -3.52 -14.09
CA ASN A 43 -6.87 -4.95 -14.04
C ASN A 43 -6.79 -5.49 -12.60
N GLY A 44 -7.95 -5.78 -11.99
CA GLY A 44 -8.00 -6.43 -10.68
C GLY A 44 -7.76 -7.94 -10.68
N ASN A 45 -7.44 -8.53 -11.82
CA ASN A 45 -7.04 -9.94 -11.91
C ASN A 45 -5.52 -10.09 -12.08
N ARG A 46 -4.74 -9.03 -11.88
CA ARG A 46 -3.33 -9.01 -12.25
C ARG A 46 -2.48 -9.96 -11.41
N LEU A 47 -2.43 -9.76 -10.09
CA LEU A 47 -1.54 -10.49 -9.18
C LEU A 47 -2.31 -11.33 -8.16
N PHE A 48 -3.28 -10.72 -7.48
CA PHE A 48 -4.05 -11.33 -6.40
C PHE A 48 -5.44 -10.72 -6.36
N ASP A 49 -6.31 -11.20 -5.48
CA ASP A 49 -7.63 -10.63 -5.27
C ASP A 49 -7.64 -9.79 -4.00
N SER A 50 -7.35 -8.50 -4.18
CA SER A 50 -7.29 -7.54 -3.07
C SER A 50 -8.62 -7.34 -2.36
N GLN A 51 -9.74 -7.58 -3.07
CA GLN A 51 -11.10 -7.19 -2.66
C GLN A 51 -11.26 -5.68 -2.36
N ASN A 52 -10.25 -4.87 -2.69
CA ASN A 52 -10.18 -3.43 -2.43
C ASN A 52 -10.63 -2.58 -3.62
N ASN A 53 -10.73 -1.27 -3.37
CA ASN A 53 -11.21 -0.29 -4.33
C ASN A 53 -10.12 -0.11 -5.38
N ALA A 54 -10.52 -0.03 -6.65
CA ALA A 54 -9.58 0.24 -7.73
C ALA A 54 -8.78 1.53 -7.53
N LYS A 55 -9.28 2.52 -6.78
CA LYS A 55 -8.54 3.76 -6.47
C LYS A 55 -7.43 3.61 -5.42
N GLY A 56 -7.41 2.50 -4.66
CA GLY A 56 -6.41 2.25 -3.63
C GLY A 56 -5.06 1.77 -4.16
N GLY A 57 -4.07 1.62 -3.27
CA GLY A 57 -2.69 1.24 -3.59
C GLY A 57 -1.85 2.36 -4.18
N TYR A 58 -0.53 2.17 -4.14
CA TYR A 58 0.47 3.01 -4.81
C TYR A 58 0.72 2.45 -6.20
N ALA A 59 1.05 3.31 -7.18
CA ALA A 59 1.13 2.87 -8.57
C ALA A 59 2.54 2.47 -9.01
N CYS A 60 3.62 2.99 -8.44
CA CYS A 60 4.92 2.74 -9.02
C CYS A 60 6.01 2.72 -7.93
N PRO A 61 6.68 1.57 -7.71
CA PRO A 61 7.81 1.46 -6.79
C PRO A 61 9.12 1.89 -7.44
N ARG A 62 9.16 2.09 -8.76
CA ARG A 62 10.40 2.22 -9.54
C ARG A 62 10.26 3.32 -10.59
N ALA A 63 11.33 3.54 -11.34
CA ALA A 63 11.29 4.44 -12.50
C ALA A 63 10.26 3.97 -13.52
N VAL A 64 9.79 4.84 -14.42
CA VAL A 64 8.92 4.44 -15.54
C VAL A 64 9.75 4.33 -16.82
N GLY A 65 9.45 3.33 -17.65
CA GLY A 65 10.29 2.94 -18.79
C GLY A 65 10.20 1.45 -19.10
N ASP A 66 11.03 1.02 -20.04
CA ASP A 66 11.16 -0.38 -20.46
C ASP A 66 12.16 -1.17 -19.59
N ALA A 67 12.43 -2.41 -19.96
CA ALA A 67 13.39 -3.28 -19.29
C ALA A 67 14.83 -2.71 -19.23
N ASN A 68 15.23 -1.79 -20.11
CA ASN A 68 16.56 -1.15 -20.05
C ASN A 68 16.66 -0.17 -18.87
N ILE A 69 15.53 0.39 -18.44
CA ILE A 69 15.44 1.34 -17.33
C ILE A 69 15.10 0.61 -16.01
N GLN A 70 14.52 -0.59 -16.08
CA GLN A 70 14.03 -1.36 -14.94
C GLN A 70 14.34 -2.86 -15.14
N ALA A 71 15.60 -3.24 -14.99
CA ALA A 71 15.97 -4.65 -15.07
C ALA A 71 15.40 -5.43 -13.88
N GLU A 72 15.20 -6.74 -14.06
CA GLU A 72 14.59 -7.62 -13.06
C GLU A 72 15.50 -7.88 -11.85
N ASP A 73 16.81 -7.81 -12.07
CA ASP A 73 17.82 -7.77 -11.00
C ASP A 73 17.72 -6.50 -10.12
N GLY A 74 16.83 -5.57 -10.49
CA GLY A 74 16.58 -4.34 -9.76
C GLY A 74 17.59 -3.24 -10.09
N THR A 75 18.42 -3.42 -11.11
CA THR A 75 19.35 -2.39 -11.56
C THR A 75 18.77 -1.54 -12.69
N GLY A 76 19.37 -0.39 -12.97
CA GLY A 76 19.25 0.16 -14.32
C GLY A 76 20.24 1.25 -14.63
N THR A 77 20.37 1.52 -15.92
CA THR A 77 21.50 2.26 -16.48
C THR A 77 21.04 3.53 -17.19
N ILE A 78 21.60 4.68 -16.79
CA ILE A 78 21.42 5.97 -17.48
C ILE A 78 22.80 6.60 -17.66
N GLY A 79 23.10 7.12 -18.86
CA GLY A 79 24.39 7.74 -19.16
C GLY A 79 25.61 6.80 -19.07
N GLY A 80 25.38 5.47 -19.08
CA GLY A 80 26.43 4.47 -18.86
C GLY A 80 26.67 4.09 -17.40
N GLU A 81 25.93 4.68 -16.46
CA GLU A 81 26.04 4.45 -15.02
C GLU A 81 24.90 3.56 -14.52
N THR A 82 25.24 2.48 -13.81
CA THR A 82 24.28 1.50 -13.26
C THR A 82 24.01 1.76 -11.78
N GLN A 83 22.75 1.64 -11.37
CA GLN A 83 22.32 1.80 -9.97
C GLN A 83 21.38 0.69 -9.54
N ASP A 84 21.51 0.21 -8.30
CA ASP A 84 20.51 -0.62 -7.62
C ASP A 84 19.29 0.23 -7.24
N LYS A 85 18.10 -0.28 -7.52
CA LYS A 85 16.79 0.37 -7.34
C LYS A 85 15.86 -0.47 -6.47
N THR A 86 16.36 -1.56 -5.91
CA THR A 86 15.57 -2.47 -5.09
C THR A 86 15.52 -1.95 -3.67
N MET A 87 14.32 -1.72 -3.16
CA MET A 87 14.13 -1.42 -1.75
C MET A 87 14.60 -2.62 -0.92
N TYR A 88 15.34 -2.39 0.15
CA TYR A 88 15.84 -3.45 1.00
C TYR A 88 15.81 -3.09 2.48
N TYR A 89 15.75 -4.12 3.32
CA TYR A 89 15.82 -3.99 4.77
C TYR A 89 16.89 -4.89 5.34
N TYR A 90 17.55 -4.43 6.41
CA TYR A 90 18.53 -5.25 7.12
C TYR A 90 17.85 -6.20 8.11
N GLU A 91 18.41 -7.40 8.27
CA GLU A 91 18.07 -8.33 9.34
C GLU A 91 18.01 -7.63 10.70
N GLY A 92 16.99 -7.94 11.51
CA GLY A 92 16.78 -7.36 12.83
C GLY A 92 16.51 -5.85 12.86
N SER A 93 16.40 -5.18 11.72
CA SER A 93 15.92 -3.79 11.66
C SER A 93 14.42 -3.72 11.94
N VAL A 94 13.94 -2.56 12.40
CA VAL A 94 12.53 -2.35 12.76
C VAL A 94 11.83 -1.59 11.65
N LEU A 95 10.80 -2.19 11.05
CA LEU A 95 9.96 -1.61 10.01
C LEU A 95 8.55 -1.35 10.56
N PRO A 96 8.07 -0.09 10.58
CA PRO A 96 6.68 0.20 10.89
C PRO A 96 5.75 -0.23 9.76
N VAL A 97 5.09 -1.37 9.91
CA VAL A 97 4.02 -1.80 9.00
C VAL A 97 2.77 -1.00 9.31
N GLU A 98 2.26 -0.23 8.35
CA GLU A 98 1.09 0.64 8.54
C GLU A 98 -0.03 0.33 7.57
N TRP A 99 -1.28 0.35 8.07
CA TRP A 99 -2.46 0.18 7.23
C TRP A 99 -3.70 0.88 7.77
N THR A 100 -4.67 1.07 6.87
CA THR A 100 -6.04 1.50 7.17
C THR A 100 -7.01 0.38 6.82
N ASN A 101 -8.13 0.26 7.53
CA ASN A 101 -9.15 -0.77 7.28
C ASN A 101 -10.57 -0.24 7.49
N GLN A 102 -11.48 -0.40 6.52
CA GLN A 102 -12.80 0.26 6.58
C GLN A 102 -13.79 -0.39 7.55
N HIS A 103 -13.77 -1.71 7.70
CA HIS A 103 -14.83 -2.41 8.45
C HIS A 103 -14.65 -2.39 9.98
N GLY A 104 -13.60 -1.75 10.48
CA GLY A 104 -13.30 -1.62 11.90
C GLY A 104 -12.85 -2.91 12.58
N CYS A 105 -12.22 -2.77 13.73
CA CYS A 105 -11.58 -3.87 14.46
C CYS A 105 -11.52 -3.51 15.96
N GLY A 106 -11.64 -4.50 16.86
CA GLY A 106 -11.47 -4.31 18.31
C GLY A 106 -12.72 -4.54 19.19
N ALA A 107 -12.58 -4.28 20.50
CA ALA A 107 -13.40 -4.88 21.57
C ALA A 107 -14.89 -4.44 21.69
N ASN A 108 -15.36 -3.48 20.88
CA ASN A 108 -16.73 -2.93 20.97
C ASN A 108 -17.48 -2.98 19.62
N SER A 109 -17.16 -3.98 18.81
CA SER A 109 -17.57 -4.04 17.43
C SER A 109 -18.41 -5.30 17.19
N LYS A 110 -19.48 -5.19 16.37
CA LYS A 110 -20.22 -6.35 15.85
C LYS A 110 -19.33 -7.24 14.96
N VAL A 111 -18.17 -6.73 14.59
CA VAL A 111 -17.15 -7.34 13.75
C VAL A 111 -16.02 -7.87 14.64
N ASN A 112 -15.69 -9.13 14.45
CA ASN A 112 -14.43 -9.72 14.90
C ASN A 112 -13.44 -9.68 13.75
N CYS A 113 -12.17 -9.51 14.06
CA CYS A 113 -11.15 -9.23 13.07
C CYS A 113 -9.83 -9.88 13.41
N GLU A 114 -9.12 -10.29 12.37
CA GLU A 114 -7.75 -10.78 12.42
C GLU A 114 -6.95 -10.03 11.35
N ILE A 115 -5.85 -9.40 11.74
CA ILE A 115 -4.86 -8.85 10.82
C ILE A 115 -3.70 -9.84 10.80
N VAL A 116 -3.54 -10.56 9.69
CA VAL A 116 -2.47 -11.55 9.51
C VAL A 116 -1.41 -10.94 8.62
N ILE A 117 -0.21 -10.76 9.17
CA ILE A 117 0.96 -10.20 8.47
C ILE A 117 1.87 -11.37 8.12
N GLN A 118 2.14 -11.52 6.83
CA GLN A 118 2.94 -12.61 6.27
C GLN A 118 3.92 -12.06 5.24
N TYR A 119 5.03 -12.76 5.06
CA TYR A 119 5.93 -12.51 3.94
C TYR A 119 6.24 -13.82 3.23
N ALA A 120 6.68 -13.72 1.99
CA ALA A 120 7.19 -14.85 1.23
C ALA A 120 8.36 -14.35 0.38
N CYS A 121 9.39 -15.17 0.24
CA CYS A 121 10.54 -14.92 -0.61
C CYS A 121 10.71 -16.08 -1.60
N GLU A 122 11.70 -16.00 -2.49
CA GLU A 122 11.88 -17.01 -3.54
C GLU A 122 12.13 -18.41 -2.96
N ASP A 123 12.73 -18.49 -1.77
CA ASP A 123 13.01 -19.69 -0.98
C ASP A 123 11.78 -20.53 -0.63
N THR A 124 10.60 -19.91 -0.58
CA THR A 124 9.35 -20.54 -0.18
C THR A 124 8.35 -20.58 -1.33
N LEU A 125 8.54 -19.74 -2.34
CA LEU A 125 7.70 -19.65 -3.53
C LEU A 125 8.15 -20.58 -4.66
N ASP A 126 9.45 -20.72 -4.88
CA ASP A 126 10.05 -21.66 -5.86
C ASP A 126 11.31 -22.37 -5.29
N PRO A 127 11.18 -23.16 -4.22
CA PRO A 127 12.29 -23.90 -3.62
C PRO A 127 12.72 -25.10 -4.44
N GLN A 128 14.02 -25.39 -4.33
CA GLN A 128 14.66 -26.54 -4.94
C GLN A 128 14.43 -27.84 -4.16
N VAL A 129 14.16 -27.74 -2.86
CA VAL A 129 14.05 -28.90 -1.96
C VAL A 129 13.04 -29.94 -2.46
N ASP A 130 13.53 -31.16 -2.54
CA ASP A 130 12.73 -32.35 -2.75
C ASP A 130 11.94 -32.74 -1.52
N ASN A 131 10.74 -33.26 -1.74
CA ASN A 131 9.97 -34.00 -0.74
C ASN A 131 9.39 -33.16 0.41
N PHE A 132 9.53 -31.83 0.34
CA PHE A 132 8.85 -30.86 1.21
C PHE A 132 7.62 -30.23 0.53
N TRP A 133 7.69 -29.99 -0.79
CA TRP A 133 6.56 -29.51 -1.60
C TRP A 133 5.95 -30.63 -2.43
N PRO A 134 4.62 -30.65 -2.60
CA PRO A 134 3.98 -31.68 -3.41
C PRO A 134 4.39 -31.55 -4.88
N PHE A 135 4.60 -32.68 -5.56
CA PHE A 135 4.89 -32.72 -6.99
C PHE A 135 3.71 -32.18 -7.82
N THR A 136 4.02 -31.61 -8.98
CA THR A 136 3.06 -31.00 -9.90
C THR A 136 3.28 -31.53 -11.32
N ASP A 137 2.58 -30.97 -12.31
CA ASP A 137 2.85 -31.32 -13.71
C ASP A 137 4.26 -30.85 -14.14
N THR A 138 4.78 -29.80 -13.50
CA THR A 138 6.05 -29.14 -13.82
C THR A 138 7.20 -29.47 -12.88
N LYS A 139 6.91 -29.88 -11.64
CA LYS A 139 7.89 -30.35 -10.65
C LYS A 139 7.75 -31.87 -10.49
N ASN A 140 8.44 -32.64 -11.35
CA ASN A 140 8.31 -34.10 -11.44
C ASN A 140 9.64 -34.84 -11.76
N ASN A 141 9.71 -36.16 -11.52
CA ASN A 141 10.95 -36.95 -11.60
C ASN A 141 11.68 -36.89 -12.96
N ASP A 142 10.98 -36.53 -14.04
CA ASP A 142 11.54 -36.40 -15.39
C ASP A 142 11.78 -34.93 -15.80
N ALA A 143 11.28 -33.96 -15.03
CA ALA A 143 11.36 -32.52 -15.26
C ALA A 143 11.59 -31.75 -13.94
N ASN A 144 12.86 -31.53 -13.59
CA ASN A 144 13.29 -30.56 -12.57
C ASN A 144 12.96 -30.92 -11.10
N VAL A 145 12.82 -32.21 -10.73
CA VAL A 145 12.89 -32.60 -9.31
C VAL A 145 14.29 -32.28 -8.79
N GLY A 146 14.33 -31.57 -7.65
CA GLY A 146 15.55 -31.05 -7.07
C GLY A 146 16.11 -29.84 -7.80
N ASP A 147 15.32 -29.14 -8.63
CA ASP A 147 15.70 -27.93 -9.36
C ASP A 147 14.66 -26.81 -9.15
N GLN A 148 15.08 -25.56 -9.31
CA GLN A 148 14.15 -24.42 -9.40
C GLN A 148 13.45 -24.45 -10.75
N ALA A 149 12.11 -24.42 -10.74
CA ALA A 149 11.34 -24.61 -11.96
C ALA A 149 11.20 -23.33 -12.78
N PHE A 150 11.19 -22.16 -12.13
CA PHE A 150 10.76 -20.92 -12.79
C PHE A 150 11.84 -19.85 -12.90
N ARG A 151 12.94 -19.91 -12.12
CA ARG A 151 14.04 -18.94 -12.24
C ARG A 151 14.75 -19.09 -13.59
N SER A 152 15.13 -17.98 -14.22
CA SER A 152 15.92 -17.98 -15.47
C SER A 152 17.21 -17.19 -15.33
N GLY A 153 18.30 -17.87 -14.96
CA GLY A 153 19.59 -17.24 -14.70
C GLY A 153 19.50 -16.23 -13.55
N ALA A 154 19.71 -14.95 -13.85
CA ALA A 154 19.58 -13.86 -12.87
C ALA A 154 18.14 -13.30 -12.74
N ASN A 155 17.21 -13.73 -13.62
CA ASN A 155 15.84 -13.26 -13.61
C ASN A 155 15.00 -14.06 -12.62
N LEU A 156 14.40 -13.34 -11.67
CA LEU A 156 13.68 -13.90 -10.53
C LEU A 156 12.25 -14.28 -10.91
N ALA A 157 11.76 -15.42 -10.44
CA ALA A 157 10.44 -15.91 -10.81
C ALA A 157 9.31 -15.37 -9.92
N ALA A 158 9.37 -15.63 -8.63
CA ALA A 158 8.39 -15.19 -7.63
C ALA A 158 9.10 -14.84 -6.30
N PRO A 159 8.76 -13.73 -5.64
CA PRO A 159 7.76 -12.75 -6.06
C PRO A 159 8.36 -11.76 -7.08
N ARG A 160 7.63 -11.46 -8.15
CA ARG A 160 8.00 -10.40 -9.12
C ARG A 160 6.82 -9.48 -9.42
N ASP A 161 7.14 -8.21 -9.64
CA ASP A 161 6.15 -7.17 -9.90
C ASP A 161 5.87 -6.94 -11.39
N GLY A 162 6.54 -7.63 -12.32
CA GLY A 162 6.32 -7.56 -13.78
C GLY A 162 6.79 -6.27 -14.46
N ILE A 163 7.66 -6.34 -15.47
CA ILE A 163 8.38 -5.20 -16.07
C ILE A 163 7.73 -4.73 -17.39
N PRO A 164 7.39 -3.44 -17.55
CA PRO A 164 6.86 -2.94 -18.82
C PRO A 164 7.79 -3.21 -20.00
N THR A 165 7.23 -3.58 -21.15
CA THR A 165 8.02 -3.80 -22.37
C THR A 165 8.46 -2.50 -23.03
N ASP A 166 7.72 -1.41 -22.82
CA ASP A 166 8.01 -0.07 -23.29
C ASP A 166 7.37 1.01 -22.40
N ALA A 167 7.67 2.29 -22.64
CA ALA A 167 7.17 3.40 -21.83
C ALA A 167 5.64 3.61 -21.86
N ASN A 168 4.91 3.00 -22.79
CA ASN A 168 3.44 3.02 -22.88
C ASN A 168 2.78 1.77 -22.27
N ASP A 169 3.55 0.72 -21.98
CA ASP A 169 3.10 -0.43 -21.22
C ASP A 169 3.19 -0.14 -19.71
N ALA A 170 2.26 -0.72 -18.94
CA ALA A 170 2.28 -0.70 -17.49
C ALA A 170 2.32 -2.12 -16.91
N ALA A 171 2.51 -3.15 -17.74
CA ALA A 171 2.66 -4.54 -17.32
C ALA A 171 1.50 -5.02 -16.40
N THR A 172 0.26 -4.73 -16.82
CA THR A 172 -0.96 -4.94 -16.01
C THR A 172 -1.74 -6.21 -16.33
N ASP A 173 -1.31 -6.94 -17.34
CA ASP A 173 -2.05 -8.12 -17.77
C ASP A 173 -1.92 -9.23 -16.74
N THR A 174 -2.97 -10.04 -16.63
CA THR A 174 -2.93 -11.26 -15.83
C THR A 174 -2.02 -12.26 -16.51
N ILE A 175 -1.07 -12.82 -15.76
CA ILE A 175 -0.17 -13.86 -16.26
C ILE A 175 -0.96 -15.03 -16.88
N PRO A 176 -0.55 -15.56 -18.04
CA PRO A 176 -1.09 -16.80 -18.58
C PRO A 176 -0.96 -17.97 -17.59
N ASP A 177 -1.87 -18.94 -17.68
CA ASP A 177 -1.87 -20.16 -16.85
C ASP A 177 -1.01 -21.23 -17.53
N THR A 178 0.29 -20.96 -17.66
CA THR A 178 1.23 -21.78 -18.43
C THR A 178 2.62 -21.67 -17.82
N GLU A 179 3.37 -22.77 -17.84
CA GLU A 179 4.77 -22.84 -17.43
C GLU A 179 5.64 -21.79 -18.15
N ASP A 180 5.54 -21.71 -19.49
CA ASP A 180 6.34 -20.77 -20.30
C ASP A 180 6.24 -19.31 -19.80
N ALA A 181 5.05 -18.86 -19.38
CA ALA A 181 4.85 -17.49 -18.91
C ALA A 181 5.36 -17.27 -17.47
N ALA A 182 5.51 -18.34 -16.69
CA ALA A 182 6.05 -18.29 -15.34
C ALA A 182 7.57 -18.10 -15.34
N ILE A 183 8.26 -18.53 -16.41
CA ILE A 183 9.70 -18.40 -16.60
C ILE A 183 10.03 -17.03 -17.24
N PRO A 184 10.78 -16.13 -16.58
CA PRO A 184 11.06 -14.78 -17.07
C PRO A 184 12.28 -14.72 -18.02
N ASP A 185 12.36 -15.61 -19.01
CA ASP A 185 13.51 -15.69 -19.94
C ASP A 185 13.41 -14.73 -21.14
N THR A 186 12.21 -14.22 -21.44
CA THR A 186 11.99 -13.19 -22.47
C THR A 186 11.35 -11.92 -21.92
N ASN A 187 11.56 -10.78 -22.60
CA ASN A 187 10.88 -9.52 -22.28
C ASN A 187 9.33 -9.66 -22.27
N ALA A 188 8.78 -10.59 -23.05
CA ALA A 188 7.33 -10.80 -23.13
C ALA A 188 6.78 -11.53 -21.90
N ASP A 189 7.61 -12.28 -21.18
CA ASP A 189 7.24 -13.04 -20.00
C ASP A 189 7.61 -12.29 -18.72
N GLN A 190 8.74 -11.57 -18.73
CA GLN A 190 9.17 -10.64 -17.67
C GLN A 190 8.11 -9.57 -17.33
N ARG A 191 7.21 -9.26 -18.27
CA ARG A 191 6.14 -8.27 -18.04
C ARG A 191 5.09 -8.72 -17.06
N TYR A 192 4.94 -10.02 -16.82
CA TYR A 192 3.92 -10.51 -15.91
C TYR A 192 4.41 -10.41 -14.47
N GLY A 193 3.54 -9.91 -13.60
CA GLY A 193 3.75 -10.04 -12.17
C GLY A 193 3.37 -11.45 -11.70
N MET A 194 4.08 -11.97 -10.72
CA MET A 194 3.85 -13.29 -10.13
C MET A 194 4.28 -13.26 -8.65
N HIS A 195 3.33 -13.21 -7.72
CA HIS A 195 3.60 -13.25 -6.26
C HIS A 195 3.45 -14.65 -5.67
N GLU A 196 2.81 -15.57 -6.39
CA GLU A 196 2.66 -17.00 -6.06
C GLU A 196 3.08 -17.80 -7.31
N SER A 197 3.81 -18.89 -7.11
CA SER A 197 4.36 -19.69 -8.22
C SER A 197 3.29 -20.46 -8.97
N TYR A 198 3.62 -20.83 -10.21
CA TYR A 198 2.76 -21.63 -11.05
C TYR A 198 2.49 -23.01 -10.47
N ASP A 199 3.49 -23.64 -9.84
CA ASP A 199 3.33 -24.90 -9.11
C ASP A 199 2.33 -24.80 -7.97
N PHE A 200 2.45 -23.78 -7.12
CA PHE A 200 1.52 -23.58 -6.02
C PHE A 200 0.09 -23.39 -6.53
N TYR A 201 -0.08 -22.67 -7.64
CA TYR A 201 -1.38 -22.51 -8.27
C TYR A 201 -1.92 -23.81 -8.87
N GLN A 202 -1.09 -24.65 -9.51
CA GLN A 202 -1.49 -25.98 -9.98
C GLN A 202 -2.03 -26.84 -8.84
N LEU A 203 -1.35 -26.87 -7.69
CA LEU A 203 -1.85 -27.59 -6.52
C LEU A 203 -3.26 -27.11 -6.13
N CYS A 204 -3.47 -25.80 -6.13
CA CYS A 204 -4.78 -25.19 -5.92
C CYS A 204 -5.82 -25.56 -7.00
N GLN A 205 -5.37 -25.80 -8.24
CA GLN A 205 -6.25 -26.15 -9.34
C GLN A 205 -6.76 -27.59 -9.28
N HIS A 206 -5.91 -28.50 -8.83
CA HIS A 206 -6.10 -29.94 -8.92
C HIS A 206 -6.57 -30.57 -7.59
N THR A 207 -6.26 -29.94 -6.46
CA THR A 207 -6.66 -30.43 -5.14
C THR A 207 -8.12 -30.13 -4.85
N ALA A 208 -8.84 -31.14 -4.35
CA ALA A 208 -10.20 -31.00 -3.89
C ALA A 208 -10.27 -29.97 -2.74
N ARG A 209 -11.21 -29.02 -2.84
CA ARG A 209 -11.45 -28.04 -1.79
C ARG A 209 -11.82 -28.72 -0.48
N ASN A 210 -11.59 -28.05 0.64
CA ASN A 210 -12.10 -28.53 1.92
C ASN A 210 -13.61 -28.22 2.01
N GLU A 211 -14.42 -29.26 1.87
CA GLU A 211 -15.89 -29.14 1.90
C GLU A 211 -16.45 -28.85 3.29
N GLY A 212 -15.66 -28.96 4.36
CA GLY A 212 -16.04 -28.58 5.73
C GLY A 212 -16.02 -27.07 6.00
N LEU A 213 -15.43 -26.27 5.11
CA LEU A 213 -15.26 -24.83 5.29
C LEU A 213 -16.58 -24.06 5.15
N TYR A 214 -16.76 -23.02 5.96
CA TYR A 214 -17.98 -22.21 6.02
C TYR A 214 -18.37 -21.60 4.66
N THR A 215 -19.52 -21.99 4.11
CA THR A 215 -20.04 -21.46 2.83
C THR A 215 -21.22 -20.49 2.97
N ALA A 216 -21.79 -20.32 4.17
CA ALA A 216 -23.08 -19.64 4.34
C ALA A 216 -24.13 -20.23 3.38
N ASP A 217 -24.92 -19.38 2.73
CA ASP A 217 -25.89 -19.73 1.69
C ASP A 217 -25.33 -19.67 0.26
N GLN A 218 -24.00 -19.53 0.11
CA GLN A 218 -23.37 -19.46 -1.20
C GLN A 218 -23.24 -20.85 -1.82
N ARG A 219 -23.76 -20.99 -3.05
CA ARG A 219 -23.53 -22.17 -3.86
C ARG A 219 -22.16 -22.10 -4.53
N VAL A 220 -21.17 -22.74 -3.91
CA VAL A 220 -19.84 -22.96 -4.52
C VAL A 220 -19.99 -23.90 -5.72
N ARG A 221 -19.50 -23.49 -6.89
CA ARG A 221 -19.70 -24.19 -8.19
C ARG A 221 -18.47 -24.94 -8.66
N ARG A 222 -17.49 -25.15 -7.79
CA ARG A 222 -16.20 -25.78 -8.07
C ARG A 222 -15.92 -26.78 -6.95
N ASN A 223 -15.25 -27.86 -7.29
CA ASN A 223 -14.84 -28.90 -6.36
C ASN A 223 -13.35 -28.78 -5.97
N ASP A 224 -12.59 -27.91 -6.65
CA ASP A 224 -11.20 -27.62 -6.32
C ASP A 224 -11.03 -26.34 -5.51
N GLN A 225 -9.85 -26.15 -4.92
CA GLN A 225 -9.52 -25.07 -3.96
C GLN A 225 -9.64 -23.64 -4.52
N ARG A 226 -9.88 -23.47 -5.83
CA ARG A 226 -10.27 -22.16 -6.38
C ARG A 226 -11.71 -21.76 -6.00
N GLY A 227 -12.53 -22.71 -5.61
CA GLY A 227 -13.91 -22.50 -5.17
C GLY A 227 -14.03 -22.22 -3.68
N THR A 228 -14.19 -20.95 -3.32
CA THR A 228 -14.49 -20.54 -1.94
C THR A 228 -15.85 -19.86 -1.84
N ARG A 229 -16.25 -19.49 -0.62
CA ARG A 229 -17.43 -18.67 -0.41
C ARG A 229 -17.32 -17.30 -1.09
N GLN A 230 -16.15 -16.64 -1.03
CA GLN A 230 -15.94 -15.33 -1.66
C GLN A 230 -15.65 -15.44 -3.16
N ASN A 231 -15.17 -16.60 -3.63
CA ASN A 231 -14.92 -16.89 -5.04
C ASN A 231 -15.69 -18.14 -5.51
N PRO A 232 -17.03 -18.16 -5.47
CA PRO A 232 -17.81 -19.38 -5.70
C PRO A 232 -17.76 -19.89 -7.14
N ASN A 233 -17.33 -19.04 -8.09
CA ASN A 233 -17.10 -19.42 -9.49
C ASN A 233 -15.64 -19.76 -9.80
N GLY A 234 -14.71 -19.55 -8.86
CA GLY A 234 -13.27 -19.76 -9.07
C GLY A 234 -12.66 -18.83 -10.12
N ASN A 235 -13.04 -17.55 -10.11
CA ASN A 235 -12.43 -16.55 -10.98
C ASN A 235 -10.93 -16.40 -10.65
N ARG A 236 -10.10 -16.33 -11.68
CA ARG A 236 -8.63 -16.28 -11.54
C ARG A 236 -8.11 -14.86 -11.33
N ARG A 237 -7.14 -14.71 -10.43
CA ARG A 237 -6.53 -13.46 -10.00
C ARG A 237 -5.03 -13.72 -9.84
N GLY A 238 -4.26 -13.38 -10.88
CA GLY A 238 -2.91 -13.91 -11.03
C GLY A 238 -2.86 -15.43 -10.90
N LEU A 239 -1.94 -15.91 -10.08
CA LEU A 239 -1.77 -17.31 -9.70
C LEU A 239 -2.07 -17.54 -8.21
N GLU A 240 -2.91 -16.68 -7.62
CA GLU A 240 -3.30 -16.80 -6.21
C GLU A 240 -4.18 -18.03 -5.95
N CYS A 241 -3.94 -18.75 -4.85
CA CYS A 241 -4.87 -19.76 -4.35
C CYS A 241 -5.98 -19.16 -3.45
N PRO A 242 -7.26 -19.15 -3.88
CA PRO A 242 -8.34 -18.52 -3.11
C PRO A 242 -8.63 -19.15 -1.75
N GLU A 243 -8.51 -20.48 -1.61
CA GLU A 243 -8.77 -21.15 -0.32
C GLU A 243 -7.69 -20.81 0.72
N GLU A 244 -6.41 -20.74 0.33
CA GLU A 244 -5.32 -20.28 1.21
C GLU A 244 -5.54 -18.85 1.68
N ARG A 245 -5.95 -17.98 0.76
CA ARG A 245 -6.27 -16.59 1.05
C ARG A 245 -7.41 -16.48 2.05
N ASP A 246 -8.55 -17.14 1.79
CA ASP A 246 -9.82 -16.94 2.51
C ASP A 246 -9.87 -17.56 3.91
N TYR A 247 -9.10 -18.61 4.17
CA TYR A 247 -9.20 -19.36 5.43
C TYR A 247 -7.86 -19.41 6.16
N TYR A 248 -7.88 -18.99 7.43
CA TYR A 248 -6.72 -18.99 8.31
C TYR A 248 -7.05 -19.56 9.70
N PRO A 249 -6.15 -20.34 10.33
CA PRO A 249 -4.97 -20.97 9.74
C PRO A 249 -5.33 -21.91 8.59
N TRP A 250 -4.51 -21.91 7.53
CA TRP A 250 -4.75 -22.82 6.42
C TRP A 250 -4.30 -24.25 6.78
N TRP A 251 -4.96 -25.23 6.17
CA TRP A 251 -4.83 -26.65 6.55
C TRP A 251 -3.78 -27.40 5.71
N GLN A 252 -3.28 -26.80 4.62
CA GLN A 252 -2.19 -27.31 3.78
C GLN A 252 -0.90 -26.49 3.93
N PRO A 253 0.25 -27.03 3.45
CA PRO A 253 1.49 -26.26 3.34
C PRO A 253 1.32 -24.97 2.54
N SER A 254 1.78 -23.84 3.09
CA SER A 254 1.70 -22.51 2.47
C SER A 254 3.08 -21.94 2.18
N PRO A 255 3.30 -21.28 1.03
CA PRO A 255 4.56 -20.56 0.77
C PRO A 255 4.70 -19.30 1.64
N TRP A 256 3.66 -18.91 2.39
CA TRP A 256 3.66 -17.72 3.23
C TRP A 256 4.17 -18.02 4.64
N VAL A 257 5.18 -17.27 5.06
CA VAL A 257 5.70 -17.27 6.42
C VAL A 257 4.89 -16.30 7.28
N ASP A 258 4.35 -16.79 8.40
CA ASP A 258 3.60 -15.96 9.34
C ASP A 258 4.59 -15.09 10.15
N ALA A 259 4.43 -13.76 10.08
CA ALA A 259 5.20 -12.82 10.89
C ALA A 259 4.41 -12.39 12.14
N ALA A 260 3.13 -12.04 11.97
CA ALA A 260 2.27 -11.64 13.08
C ALA A 260 0.78 -11.90 12.84
N ILE A 261 0.05 -12.21 13.91
CA ILE A 261 -1.42 -12.35 13.95
C ILE A 261 -1.97 -11.38 14.99
N LEU A 262 -2.63 -10.33 14.53
CA LEU A 262 -3.23 -9.32 15.40
C LEU A 262 -4.74 -9.56 15.46
N THR A 263 -5.25 -9.98 16.62
CA THR A 263 -6.67 -10.33 16.79
C THR A 263 -7.31 -9.51 17.91
N ASN A 264 -8.62 -9.28 17.83
CA ASN A 264 -9.35 -8.59 18.89
C ASN A 264 -9.54 -9.45 20.16
N ASP A 265 -9.26 -10.75 20.09
CA ASP A 265 -9.37 -11.74 21.16
C ASP A 265 -7.99 -12.21 21.69
N ALA A 266 -7.05 -11.27 21.80
CA ALA A 266 -5.70 -11.50 22.32
C ALA A 266 -5.45 -10.78 23.65
N GLY A 267 -4.42 -11.26 24.36
CA GLY A 267 -3.89 -10.64 25.57
C GLY A 267 -3.31 -9.25 25.33
N ALA A 268 -3.08 -8.50 26.40
CA ALA A 268 -2.50 -7.16 26.30
C ALA A 268 -1.01 -7.21 25.92
N THR A 269 -0.35 -8.31 26.23
CA THR A 269 1.06 -8.56 25.92
C THR A 269 1.18 -9.44 24.69
N ALA A 270 2.16 -9.15 23.84
CA ALA A 270 2.51 -10.01 22.71
C ALA A 270 2.96 -11.38 23.21
N CYS A 271 2.53 -12.46 22.53
CA CYS A 271 3.06 -13.79 22.75
C CYS A 271 3.72 -14.34 21.48
N THR A 272 4.85 -15.01 21.67
CA THR A 272 5.63 -15.68 20.62
C THR A 272 5.87 -17.15 20.96
N ASP A 273 5.26 -17.65 22.03
CA ASP A 273 5.28 -19.04 22.46
C ASP A 273 3.85 -19.45 22.85
N PRO A 274 3.26 -20.49 22.25
CA PRO A 274 1.96 -21.02 22.63
C PRO A 274 1.78 -21.28 24.13
N ALA A 275 2.85 -21.68 24.82
CA ALA A 275 2.84 -21.99 26.25
C ALA A 275 2.69 -20.75 27.14
N GLU A 276 3.02 -19.58 26.61
CA GLU A 276 3.04 -18.29 27.34
C GLU A 276 1.86 -17.37 26.96
N CYS A 277 1.07 -17.73 25.94
CA CYS A 277 -0.08 -16.92 25.51
C CYS A 277 -1.19 -16.85 26.56
N GLU A 278 -1.69 -15.64 26.82
CA GLU A 278 -2.77 -15.37 27.79
C GLU A 278 -4.15 -15.85 27.32
N THR A 279 -4.39 -15.96 26.01
CA THR A 279 -5.69 -16.32 25.44
C THR A 279 -5.62 -17.61 24.63
N ALA A 280 -6.70 -18.40 24.69
CA ALA A 280 -6.88 -19.59 23.87
C ALA A 280 -6.77 -19.27 22.38
N ARG A 281 -7.19 -18.06 21.97
CA ARG A 281 -7.12 -17.63 20.59
C ARG A 281 -5.70 -17.51 20.06
N CYS A 282 -4.85 -16.79 20.77
CA CYS A 282 -3.46 -16.64 20.35
C CYS A 282 -2.71 -17.96 20.38
N LYS A 283 -2.93 -18.75 21.44
CA LYS A 283 -2.40 -20.10 21.54
C LYS A 283 -2.76 -20.94 20.30
N TYR A 284 -4.04 -20.95 19.92
CA TYR A 284 -4.51 -21.67 18.75
C TYR A 284 -3.81 -21.23 17.46
N TYR A 285 -3.66 -19.92 17.21
CA TYR A 285 -2.98 -19.45 16.00
C TYR A 285 -1.50 -19.85 15.97
N LEU A 286 -0.79 -19.73 17.10
CA LEU A 286 0.62 -20.14 17.16
C LEU A 286 0.77 -21.66 16.97
N GLU A 287 -0.09 -22.48 17.58
CA GLU A 287 -0.07 -23.94 17.45
C GLU A 287 -0.49 -24.45 16.06
N ASN A 288 -1.14 -23.61 15.25
CA ASN A 288 -1.65 -23.98 13.93
C ASN A 288 -1.01 -23.22 12.76
N SER A 289 -0.06 -22.31 13.03
CA SER A 289 0.74 -21.63 12.01
C SER A 289 1.62 -22.63 11.28
N PHE A 290 1.71 -22.56 9.95
CA PHE A 290 2.57 -23.45 9.15
C PHE A 290 4.06 -23.34 9.51
N ASN A 291 4.47 -22.22 10.12
CA ASN A 291 5.82 -22.04 10.64
C ASN A 291 6.26 -23.21 11.54
N LYS A 292 5.35 -23.74 12.37
CA LYS A 292 5.64 -24.78 13.38
C LYS A 292 4.67 -25.97 13.40
N ALA A 293 3.50 -25.82 12.79
CA ALA A 293 2.46 -26.84 12.76
C ALA A 293 2.53 -27.65 11.48
N ALA A 294 2.64 -28.97 11.61
CA ALA A 294 2.68 -29.84 10.45
C ALA A 294 1.35 -29.83 9.68
N LYS A 295 1.42 -29.68 8.37
CA LYS A 295 0.31 -29.66 7.42
C LYS A 295 0.48 -30.78 6.43
N GLY A 296 -0.62 -31.42 6.07
CA GLY A 296 -0.58 -32.64 5.29
C GLY A 296 -0.94 -32.45 3.82
N TYR A 297 -0.38 -33.31 2.97
CA TYR A 297 -0.69 -33.39 1.55
C TYR A 297 -0.55 -34.83 1.05
N CYS A 298 -1.29 -35.15 -0.01
CA CYS A 298 -1.19 -36.44 -0.69
C CYS A 298 -0.22 -36.35 -1.87
N ASP A 299 0.67 -37.34 -1.98
CA ASP A 299 1.59 -37.43 -3.12
C ASP A 299 2.00 -38.87 -3.44
N VAL A 300 2.72 -39.06 -4.54
CA VAL A 300 3.41 -40.35 -4.81
C VAL A 300 4.50 -40.60 -3.77
N ASN A 301 4.94 -41.85 -3.63
CA ASN A 301 6.10 -42.11 -2.79
C ASN A 301 7.35 -41.45 -3.40
N HIS A 302 7.84 -40.42 -2.75
CA HIS A 302 8.99 -39.66 -3.20
C HIS A 302 10.30 -40.44 -3.36
N ASN A 303 10.45 -41.62 -2.74
CA ASN A 303 11.68 -42.41 -2.87
C ASN A 303 11.71 -43.33 -4.10
N ASN A 304 10.54 -43.74 -4.59
CA ASN A 304 10.44 -44.83 -5.58
C ASN A 304 9.14 -44.84 -6.42
N GLY A 305 8.24 -43.89 -6.18
CA GLY A 305 7.01 -43.70 -6.92
C GLY A 305 7.25 -42.84 -8.17
N ASP A 306 6.45 -43.09 -9.19
CA ASP A 306 6.49 -42.35 -10.45
C ASP A 306 5.50 -41.19 -10.36
N VAL A 307 5.94 -39.96 -10.65
CA VAL A 307 5.06 -38.79 -10.59
C VAL A 307 3.94 -38.87 -11.65
N GLU A 308 4.18 -39.59 -12.75
CA GLU A 308 3.13 -39.87 -13.74
C GLU A 308 1.94 -40.61 -13.12
N ASP A 309 2.15 -41.42 -12.07
CA ASP A 309 1.04 -42.10 -11.36
C ASP A 309 0.06 -41.08 -10.76
N LYS A 310 0.55 -39.92 -10.33
CA LYS A 310 -0.28 -38.80 -9.86
C LYS A 310 -0.82 -37.96 -11.01
N THR A 311 0.04 -37.42 -11.87
CA THR A 311 -0.34 -36.42 -12.88
C THR A 311 -1.23 -37.01 -13.98
N THR A 312 -1.14 -38.32 -14.24
CA THR A 312 -2.04 -39.03 -15.16
C THR A 312 -3.26 -39.67 -14.48
N SER A 313 -3.32 -39.63 -13.14
CA SER A 313 -4.45 -40.20 -12.40
C SER A 313 -5.78 -39.52 -12.74
N GLN A 314 -6.87 -40.27 -12.56
CA GLN A 314 -8.21 -39.71 -12.71
C GLN A 314 -8.49 -38.61 -11.69
N ALA A 315 -8.05 -38.78 -10.44
CA ALA A 315 -8.27 -37.80 -9.37
C ALA A 315 -7.60 -36.45 -9.69
N TRP A 316 -6.34 -36.46 -10.10
CA TRP A 316 -5.61 -35.25 -10.50
C TRP A 316 -6.27 -34.55 -11.69
N ASN A 317 -6.52 -35.29 -12.77
CA ASN A 317 -7.09 -34.72 -14.00
C ASN A 317 -8.54 -34.22 -13.84
N ASN A 318 -9.31 -34.81 -12.92
CA ASN A 318 -10.66 -34.35 -12.60
C ASN A 318 -10.70 -33.21 -11.58
N ARG A 319 -9.54 -32.78 -11.05
CA ARG A 319 -9.42 -31.76 -9.99
C ARG A 319 -10.07 -32.18 -8.67
N GLU A 320 -9.88 -33.46 -8.35
CA GLU A 320 -10.39 -34.15 -7.17
C GLU A 320 -9.21 -34.77 -6.41
N TRP A 321 -8.01 -34.18 -6.51
CA TRP A 321 -6.84 -34.70 -5.83
C TRP A 321 -7.02 -34.65 -4.31
N TYR A 322 -6.57 -35.71 -3.64
CA TYR A 322 -6.97 -36.02 -2.28
C TYR A 322 -6.50 -34.97 -1.27
N ASN A 323 -7.43 -34.51 -0.43
CA ASN A 323 -7.21 -33.49 0.59
C ASN A 323 -7.15 -34.05 2.01
N ASN A 324 -7.23 -35.38 2.17
CA ASN A 324 -7.17 -36.05 3.45
C ASN A 324 -6.39 -37.36 3.34
N LYS A 325 -5.92 -37.83 4.50
CA LYS A 325 -5.06 -39.00 4.62
C LYS A 325 -5.74 -40.31 4.20
N GLU A 326 -7.00 -40.50 4.60
CA GLU A 326 -7.74 -41.74 4.35
C GLU A 326 -7.89 -41.97 2.84
N ASP A 327 -8.44 -40.98 2.13
CA ASP A 327 -8.61 -41.08 0.67
C ASP A 327 -7.26 -41.21 -0.06
N CYS A 328 -6.22 -40.53 0.44
CA CYS A 328 -4.88 -40.63 -0.14
C CYS A 328 -4.30 -42.05 -0.05
N GLU A 329 -4.36 -42.67 1.12
CA GLU A 329 -3.75 -43.98 1.38
C GLU A 329 -4.63 -45.14 0.87
N ASP A 330 -5.95 -44.95 0.77
CA ASP A 330 -6.89 -45.93 0.22
C ASP A 330 -6.89 -45.96 -1.32
N ALA A 331 -6.43 -44.90 -1.97
CA ALA A 331 -6.33 -44.80 -3.42
C ALA A 331 -5.23 -45.73 -3.99
N ASP A 332 -5.64 -46.96 -4.34
CA ASP A 332 -4.87 -47.98 -5.08
C ASP A 332 -3.49 -48.38 -4.49
N GLY A 333 -3.12 -47.87 -3.31
CA GLY A 333 -1.89 -48.20 -2.56
C GLY A 333 -0.60 -47.56 -3.10
N ASN A 334 -0.71 -46.64 -4.08
CA ASN A 334 0.44 -46.01 -4.74
C ASN A 334 0.79 -44.61 -4.19
N PHE A 335 -0.10 -44.00 -3.41
CA PHE A 335 0.10 -42.67 -2.85
C PHE A 335 0.37 -42.74 -1.34
N LYS A 336 1.05 -41.72 -0.83
CA LYS A 336 1.44 -41.57 0.56
C LYS A 336 0.99 -40.20 1.06
N TRP A 337 0.48 -40.17 2.28
CA TRP A 337 0.22 -38.93 2.99
C TRP A 337 1.49 -38.42 3.65
N TYR A 338 1.87 -37.20 3.33
CA TYR A 338 2.98 -36.47 3.94
C TYR A 338 2.43 -35.46 4.94
N SER A 339 3.26 -35.10 5.91
CA SER A 339 2.94 -34.08 6.91
C SER A 339 4.22 -33.31 7.22
N VAL A 340 4.22 -32.01 6.94
CA VAL A 340 5.43 -31.17 6.99
C VAL A 340 5.11 -29.84 7.66
N ALA A 341 6.06 -29.28 8.40
CA ALA A 341 6.06 -27.91 8.89
C ALA A 341 7.22 -27.14 8.26
N LEU A 342 7.11 -25.82 8.12
CA LEU A 342 8.22 -25.02 7.59
C LEU A 342 9.49 -25.14 8.45
N SER A 343 9.32 -25.30 9.77
CA SER A 343 10.43 -25.53 10.70
C SER A 343 11.17 -26.85 10.53
N ASP A 344 10.63 -27.79 9.74
CA ASP A 344 11.33 -29.03 9.43
C ASP A 344 12.50 -28.78 8.47
N VAL A 345 12.48 -27.65 7.75
CA VAL A 345 13.39 -27.36 6.64
C VAL A 345 14.12 -26.02 6.79
N LEU A 346 13.50 -25.02 7.43
CA LEU A 346 14.08 -23.70 7.71
C LEU A 346 13.99 -23.36 9.20
N ASP A 347 15.00 -22.70 9.77
CA ASP A 347 14.94 -22.21 11.16
C ASP A 347 14.04 -20.97 11.30
N VAL A 348 12.73 -21.19 11.24
CA VAL A 348 11.70 -20.15 11.41
C VAL A 348 11.11 -20.18 12.81
N GLY A 349 10.79 -19.02 13.37
CA GLY A 349 10.13 -18.88 14.67
C GLY A 349 8.60 -19.01 14.61
N TYR A 350 7.95 -19.07 15.79
CA TYR A 350 6.51 -18.78 15.86
C TYR A 350 6.25 -17.32 15.47
N PRO A 351 5.11 -17.01 14.83
CA PRO A 351 4.71 -15.63 14.62
C PRO A 351 4.42 -14.92 15.95
N VAL A 352 4.36 -13.59 15.91
CA VAL A 352 3.87 -12.79 17.04
C VAL A 352 2.35 -12.81 17.06
N CYS A 353 1.72 -13.26 18.14
CA CYS A 353 0.27 -13.07 18.33
C CYS A 353 -0.03 -12.01 19.39
N MET A 354 -0.93 -11.09 19.08
CA MET A 354 -1.26 -10.00 19.99
C MET A 354 -2.54 -9.24 19.66
N LYS A 355 -2.90 -8.31 20.54
CA LYS A 355 -4.13 -7.53 20.42
C LYS A 355 -4.03 -6.45 19.36
N THR A 356 -4.91 -6.54 18.37
CA THR A 356 -5.04 -5.51 17.32
C THR A 356 -5.55 -4.17 17.86
N GLY A 357 -5.18 -3.08 17.18
CA GLY A 357 -5.63 -1.73 17.48
C GLY A 357 -7.13 -1.53 17.22
N PHE A 358 -7.77 -0.67 17.99
CA PHE A 358 -9.20 -0.38 17.79
C PHE A 358 -9.39 0.55 16.61
N SER A 359 -10.06 0.08 15.56
CA SER A 359 -10.44 0.88 14.39
C SER A 359 -11.97 0.97 14.27
N ARG A 360 -12.47 2.18 13.99
CA ARG A 360 -13.92 2.41 13.85
C ARG A 360 -14.41 2.06 12.45
N VAL A 361 -15.58 1.42 12.41
CA VAL A 361 -16.30 1.08 11.17
C VAL A 361 -16.57 2.34 10.34
N ASN A 362 -16.32 2.27 9.03
CA ASN A 362 -16.53 3.30 8.02
C ASN A 362 -15.78 4.62 8.29
N GLN A 363 -14.64 4.55 8.98
CA GLN A 363 -13.75 5.71 9.21
C GLN A 363 -12.34 5.45 8.66
N LEU A 364 -12.25 4.61 7.62
CA LEU A 364 -11.00 4.06 7.07
C LEU A 364 -10.05 3.51 8.15
N GLY A 365 -10.61 3.08 9.28
CA GLY A 365 -9.83 2.49 10.34
C GLY A 365 -8.75 3.38 10.93
N ASN A 366 -8.98 4.71 10.97
CA ASN A 366 -8.25 5.56 11.89
C ASN A 366 -8.39 4.97 13.30
N SER A 367 -7.31 4.39 13.81
CA SER A 367 -7.35 3.71 15.08
C SER A 367 -7.27 4.71 16.23
N PHE A 368 -8.07 4.47 17.27
CA PHE A 368 -7.78 5.03 18.57
C PHE A 368 -6.83 4.02 19.22
N ASP A 369 -5.68 4.48 19.70
CA ASP A 369 -4.75 3.68 20.50
C ASP A 369 -3.77 2.77 19.73
N ALA A 370 -2.51 3.23 19.74
CA ALA A 370 -1.21 2.55 19.83
C ALA A 370 -0.71 1.56 18.75
N THR A 371 0.63 1.53 18.64
CA THR A 371 1.40 0.49 17.93
C THR A 371 1.00 -0.73 18.67
N VAL A 372 0.50 -1.70 17.93
CA VAL A 372 0.09 -2.95 18.51
C VAL A 372 1.24 -3.54 19.36
N ASN A 373 2.52 -3.38 18.96
CA ASN A 373 3.73 -3.83 19.67
C ASN A 373 4.70 -2.72 20.16
N GLY A 374 4.22 -1.51 20.45
CA GLY A 374 5.11 -0.34 20.60
C GLY A 374 5.73 -0.16 21.98
N THR A 375 7.05 -0.24 22.04
CA THR A 375 7.84 0.65 22.89
C THR A 375 7.58 2.11 22.50
N ASP A 376 7.83 3.07 23.40
CA ASP A 376 7.72 4.52 23.13
C ASP A 376 8.72 5.03 22.07
N ASP A 377 9.42 4.14 21.36
CA ASP A 377 10.53 4.43 20.44
C ASP A 377 10.07 4.89 19.04
N ALA A 378 8.86 4.52 18.62
CA ALA A 378 8.25 5.00 17.37
C ALA A 378 6.82 5.50 17.61
N PRO A 379 6.66 6.65 18.28
CA PRO A 379 5.36 7.17 18.70
C PRO A 379 4.41 7.48 17.54
N PHE A 380 3.12 7.58 17.86
CA PHE A 380 2.05 7.81 16.89
C PHE A 380 1.82 9.28 16.67
N GLY A 381 2.29 9.80 15.53
CA GLY A 381 1.85 11.11 15.05
C GLY A 381 0.58 11.08 14.20
N VAL A 382 0.13 9.89 13.77
CA VAL A 382 -0.81 9.72 12.65
C VAL A 382 -1.79 8.58 12.89
N ASN A 383 -3.05 8.81 12.53
CA ASN A 383 -4.18 7.90 12.80
C ASN A 383 -4.21 6.67 11.85
N ALA A 384 -3.14 5.89 11.74
CA ALA A 384 -3.16 4.61 11.01
C ALA A 384 -2.85 3.45 11.97
N ASN A 385 -3.38 2.26 11.70
CA ASN A 385 -2.96 1.07 12.46
C ASN A 385 -1.50 0.78 12.13
N ARG A 386 -0.73 0.37 13.14
CA ARG A 386 0.70 0.11 12.98
C ARG A 386 1.14 -1.12 13.78
N PHE A 387 2.02 -1.88 13.17
CA PHE A 387 2.79 -2.95 13.81
C PHE A 387 4.28 -2.70 13.57
N LEU A 388 5.09 -2.69 14.62
CA LEU A 388 6.56 -2.62 14.47
C LEU A 388 7.06 -4.04 14.20
N TRP A 389 7.32 -4.32 12.93
CA TRP A 389 7.86 -5.60 12.49
C TRP A 389 9.38 -5.55 12.61
N THR A 390 9.96 -6.45 13.41
CA THR A 390 11.40 -6.73 13.34
C THR A 390 11.62 -7.62 12.12
N ILE A 391 12.37 -7.10 11.16
CA ILE A 391 12.75 -7.84 9.96
C ILE A 391 13.45 -9.13 10.39
N PRO A 392 12.98 -10.31 9.94
CA PRO A 392 13.56 -11.58 10.34
C PRO A 392 14.99 -11.68 9.85
N ASP A 393 15.77 -12.49 10.56
CA ASP A 393 17.04 -12.96 10.02
C ASP A 393 16.77 -13.87 8.82
N ILE A 394 17.67 -13.90 7.83
CA ILE A 394 17.60 -14.86 6.74
C ILE A 394 17.75 -16.25 7.38
N PRO A 395 16.74 -17.13 7.26
CA PRO A 395 16.73 -18.38 8.00
C PRO A 395 17.84 -19.29 7.49
N SER A 396 18.51 -19.96 8.42
CA SER A 396 19.41 -21.06 8.10
C SER A 396 18.61 -22.32 7.77
N VAL A 397 19.13 -23.14 6.86
CA VAL A 397 18.53 -24.43 6.52
C VAL A 397 18.79 -25.45 7.63
N VAL A 398 17.80 -26.29 7.93
CA VAL A 398 17.93 -27.36 8.94
C VAL A 398 18.63 -28.57 8.33
N THR A 399 19.97 -28.61 8.41
CA THR A 399 20.78 -29.71 7.87
C THR A 399 20.53 -31.04 8.58
N GLY A 400 20.48 -32.14 7.81
CA GLY A 400 20.24 -33.49 8.33
C GLY A 400 18.84 -33.70 8.92
N ALA A 401 17.90 -32.78 8.64
CA ALA A 401 16.50 -32.99 8.90
C ALA A 401 16.08 -34.33 8.27
N THR A 402 15.68 -35.27 9.11
CA THR A 402 15.21 -36.59 8.72
C THR A 402 13.96 -36.84 9.55
N ASP A 403 12.78 -36.59 8.97
CA ASP A 403 11.58 -36.97 9.69
C ASP A 403 11.47 -38.51 9.71
N SER A 404 11.39 -39.06 10.92
CA SER A 404 11.14 -40.48 11.17
C SER A 404 9.81 -40.99 10.59
N THR A 405 8.87 -40.11 10.21
CA THR A 405 7.61 -40.45 9.52
C THR A 405 7.65 -40.25 8.00
N ASN A 406 8.61 -39.44 7.51
CA ASN A 406 8.88 -39.18 6.09
C ASN A 406 10.34 -39.55 5.74
N ALA A 407 10.60 -40.85 5.61
CA ALA A 407 11.85 -41.31 5.01
C ALA A 407 12.02 -40.69 3.60
N GLY A 408 13.09 -39.91 3.39
CA GLY A 408 13.42 -39.30 2.09
C GLY A 408 13.84 -37.83 2.12
N PHE A 409 13.76 -37.16 3.27
CA PHE A 409 14.28 -35.80 3.44
C PHE A 409 15.77 -35.87 3.79
N GLU A 410 16.67 -35.51 2.86
CA GLU A 410 18.09 -35.28 3.16
C GLU A 410 18.49 -33.92 2.56
N ILE A 411 18.63 -32.90 3.41
CA ILE A 411 19.32 -31.66 3.06
C ILE A 411 20.72 -31.75 3.68
N ALA A 412 21.75 -31.76 2.83
CA ALA A 412 23.14 -31.80 3.27
C ALA A 412 23.73 -30.39 3.49
N ASP A 413 23.29 -29.39 2.71
CA ASP A 413 23.75 -27.99 2.79
C ASP A 413 22.69 -26.97 2.29
N ASP A 414 22.95 -25.67 2.44
CA ASP A 414 22.09 -24.56 1.98
C ASP A 414 21.83 -24.62 0.46
N ASP A 415 22.84 -25.04 -0.33
CA ASP A 415 22.75 -25.20 -1.79
C ASP A 415 21.74 -26.28 -2.23
N ASP A 416 21.39 -27.23 -1.34
CA ASP A 416 20.35 -28.23 -1.62
C ASP A 416 18.94 -27.63 -1.43
N TYR A 417 18.83 -26.52 -0.70
CA TYR A 417 17.56 -25.84 -0.46
C TYR A 417 17.20 -24.88 -1.59
N PHE A 418 18.20 -24.18 -2.10
CA PHE A 418 18.07 -23.17 -3.14
C PHE A 418 19.38 -23.05 -3.93
N THR A 419 19.33 -22.76 -5.23
CA THR A 419 20.55 -22.58 -6.02
C THR A 419 21.16 -21.19 -5.84
N GLY A 420 22.48 -21.14 -5.61
CA GLY A 420 23.28 -19.90 -5.54
C GLY A 420 24.77 -20.22 -5.53
N ASN A 421 25.64 -19.22 -5.41
CA ASN A 421 27.07 -19.48 -5.19
C ASN A 421 27.20 -20.26 -3.86
N ALA A 422 28.11 -21.24 -3.76
CA ALA A 422 28.23 -22.17 -2.62
C ALA A 422 28.46 -21.52 -1.24
N ASP A 423 28.57 -20.18 -1.22
CA ASP A 423 28.45 -19.33 -0.06
C ASP A 423 27.35 -18.28 -0.39
N GLY A 424 26.11 -18.48 0.08
CA GLY A 424 25.05 -17.44 0.03
C GLY A 424 23.76 -17.76 -0.73
N ALA A 425 23.44 -19.01 -1.06
CA ALA A 425 22.21 -19.36 -1.77
C ALA A 425 20.91 -18.83 -1.12
N MET A 426 20.81 -18.90 0.21
CA MET A 426 19.68 -18.31 0.94
C MET A 426 19.69 -16.78 0.90
N GLU A 427 20.85 -16.13 0.82
CA GLU A 427 20.92 -14.67 0.65
C GLU A 427 20.42 -14.24 -0.73
N ASP A 428 20.68 -15.05 -1.76
CA ASP A 428 20.18 -14.83 -3.12
C ASP A 428 18.64 -14.96 -3.17
N ALA A 429 18.05 -15.93 -2.48
CA ALA A 429 16.60 -16.12 -2.42
C ALA A 429 15.87 -14.95 -1.74
N TYR A 430 16.53 -14.31 -0.77
CA TYR A 430 16.00 -13.16 -0.02
C TYR A 430 16.24 -11.82 -0.73
N GLN A 431 16.82 -11.81 -1.92
CA GLN A 431 16.80 -10.63 -2.81
C GLN A 431 15.40 -10.33 -3.35
N SER A 432 14.45 -11.27 -3.19
CA SER A 432 13.09 -11.12 -3.69
C SER A 432 12.07 -11.58 -2.66
N CYS A 433 11.46 -10.62 -1.97
CA CYS A 433 10.43 -10.84 -0.97
C CYS A 433 9.23 -9.91 -1.20
N THR A 434 8.04 -10.34 -0.78
CA THR A 434 6.84 -9.51 -0.71
C THR A 434 6.17 -9.66 0.65
N LEU A 435 5.59 -8.58 1.16
CA LEU A 435 4.82 -8.55 2.41
C LEU A 435 3.33 -8.52 2.06
N ARG A 436 2.54 -9.37 2.72
CA ARG A 436 1.09 -9.44 2.61
C ARG A 436 0.44 -9.14 3.95
N VAL A 437 -0.57 -8.27 3.93
CA VAL A 437 -1.49 -8.07 5.04
C VAL A 437 -2.84 -8.65 4.64
N ARG A 438 -3.33 -9.63 5.40
CA ARG A 438 -4.72 -10.11 5.31
C ARG A 438 -5.54 -9.51 6.43
N TYR A 439 -6.75 -9.10 6.08
CA TYR A 439 -7.74 -8.60 7.00
C TYR A 439 -8.96 -9.51 6.94
N ASN A 440 -9.00 -10.47 7.87
CA ASN A 440 -10.08 -11.44 7.97
C ASN A 440 -11.15 -10.88 8.90
N LEU A 441 -12.38 -10.94 8.44
CA LEU A 441 -13.54 -10.49 9.19
C LEU A 441 -14.50 -11.62 9.44
N SER A 442 -15.09 -11.56 10.63
CA SER A 442 -16.29 -12.31 10.99
C SER A 442 -17.21 -11.41 11.80
N THR A 443 -18.43 -11.87 12.08
CA THR A 443 -19.37 -11.18 12.97
C THR A 443 -19.49 -11.91 14.31
N SER A 444 -20.00 -11.22 15.32
CA SER A 444 -20.42 -11.82 16.59
C SER A 444 -21.80 -12.48 16.51
N ASP A 445 -22.39 -12.64 15.32
CA ASP A 445 -23.72 -13.26 15.19
C ASP A 445 -23.66 -14.80 15.09
N PHE A 446 -22.47 -15.39 14.95
CA PHE A 446 -22.28 -16.85 14.91
C PHE A 446 -20.91 -17.27 15.44
N PRO A 447 -20.78 -18.52 15.93
CA PRO A 447 -19.49 -19.06 16.37
C PRO A 447 -18.58 -19.39 15.18
N ALA A 448 -17.59 -18.53 14.93
CA ALA A 448 -16.70 -18.65 13.77
C ALA A 448 -15.39 -19.42 14.04
N TRP A 449 -15.13 -19.86 15.28
CA TRP A 449 -13.86 -20.49 15.65
C TRP A 449 -14.06 -21.87 16.27
N PRO A 450 -13.06 -22.77 16.12
CA PRO A 450 -13.10 -24.11 16.71
C PRO A 450 -12.95 -24.04 18.24
N ALA A 451 -13.23 -25.16 18.90
CA ALA A 451 -13.29 -25.22 20.37
C ALA A 451 -11.94 -24.89 21.05
N GLU A 452 -10.84 -25.22 20.38
CA GLU A 452 -9.45 -25.02 20.80
C GLU A 452 -9.07 -23.53 20.79
N ALA A 453 -9.70 -22.75 19.92
CA ALA A 453 -9.49 -21.30 19.81
C ALA A 453 -10.37 -20.48 20.77
N MET A 454 -11.09 -21.15 21.66
CA MET A 454 -12.05 -20.56 22.59
C MET A 454 -11.77 -20.94 24.05
N GLU A 455 -11.93 -19.95 24.93
CA GLU A 455 -11.86 -20.15 26.38
C GLU A 455 -12.84 -21.23 26.86
N ASP A 456 -12.46 -21.99 27.89
CA ASP A 456 -13.28 -23.09 28.42
C ASP A 456 -14.69 -22.66 28.86
N ALA A 457 -14.83 -21.42 29.34
CA ALA A 457 -16.11 -20.85 29.76
C ALA A 457 -16.88 -20.17 28.62
N HIS A 458 -16.36 -20.16 27.38
CA HIS A 458 -17.00 -19.47 26.26
C HIS A 458 -18.33 -20.16 25.89
N PRO A 459 -19.45 -19.41 25.78
CA PRO A 459 -20.79 -19.99 25.59
C PRO A 459 -20.96 -20.76 24.27
N TRP A 460 -20.09 -20.53 23.29
CA TRP A 460 -20.12 -21.22 21.99
C TRP A 460 -19.00 -22.23 21.76
N LYS A 461 -18.24 -22.59 22.79
CA LYS A 461 -17.20 -23.62 22.65
C LYS A 461 -17.80 -24.92 22.11
N GLY A 462 -17.24 -25.42 21.00
CA GLY A 462 -17.72 -26.63 20.32
C GLY A 462 -18.95 -26.44 19.42
N LEU A 463 -19.35 -25.19 19.13
CA LEU A 463 -20.51 -24.88 18.29
C LEU A 463 -20.13 -24.23 16.95
N MET A 464 -18.86 -24.29 16.52
CA MET A 464 -18.38 -23.66 15.29
C MET A 464 -19.31 -23.93 14.09
N VAL A 465 -19.62 -22.89 13.33
CA VAL A 465 -20.38 -23.04 12.08
C VAL A 465 -19.45 -23.49 10.96
N THR A 466 -19.78 -24.62 10.35
CA THR A 466 -19.07 -25.25 9.24
C THR A 466 -19.99 -25.32 8.02
N ALA A 467 -19.55 -25.91 6.91
CA ALA A 467 -20.47 -26.23 5.82
C ALA A 467 -21.58 -27.19 6.30
N GLU A 468 -21.23 -28.24 7.04
CA GLU A 468 -22.12 -29.35 7.41
C GLU A 468 -23.35 -28.91 8.21
N ASN A 469 -23.22 -27.91 9.07
CA ASN A 469 -24.32 -27.38 9.89
C ASN A 469 -24.93 -26.09 9.32
N ASN A 470 -24.61 -25.75 8.07
CA ASN A 470 -25.05 -24.54 7.39
C ASN A 470 -25.28 -24.76 5.86
N THR A 471 -25.83 -25.91 5.46
CA THR A 471 -25.83 -26.31 4.04
C THR A 471 -26.99 -25.76 3.21
N GLN A 472 -28.08 -25.31 3.84
CA GLN A 472 -29.37 -25.00 3.17
C GLN A 472 -29.92 -26.13 2.26
N ASN A 473 -29.32 -27.32 2.26
CA ASN A 473 -29.68 -28.40 1.35
C ASN A 473 -30.67 -29.34 2.05
N ASN A 474 -31.97 -29.03 1.96
CA ASN A 474 -33.10 -29.93 2.22
C ASN A 474 -32.90 -30.95 3.37
N GLY A 475 -32.92 -30.49 4.62
CA GLY A 475 -32.88 -31.39 5.78
C GLY A 475 -32.36 -30.76 7.06
N ASP A 476 -31.60 -29.67 6.92
CA ASP A 476 -31.16 -28.87 8.06
C ASP A 476 -32.39 -28.33 8.79
N GLY A 477 -32.54 -28.64 10.08
CA GLY A 477 -33.62 -28.11 10.92
C GLY A 477 -33.53 -26.58 11.06
N ASP A 478 -34.33 -25.99 11.96
CA ASP A 478 -34.38 -24.54 12.26
C ASP A 478 -33.04 -23.94 12.80
N ALA A 479 -31.91 -24.65 12.64
CA ALA A 479 -30.60 -24.37 13.20
C ALA A 479 -29.60 -23.71 12.22
N THR A 480 -29.95 -23.46 10.94
CA THR A 480 -29.09 -22.68 10.03
C THR A 480 -29.00 -21.23 10.51
N PRO A 481 -27.86 -20.75 11.03
CA PRO A 481 -27.84 -19.53 11.83
C PRO A 481 -27.98 -18.24 11.01
N LEU A 482 -27.66 -18.25 9.71
CA LEU A 482 -27.56 -17.03 8.89
C LEU A 482 -28.04 -17.26 7.45
N GLN A 483 -29.04 -16.48 7.03
CA GLN A 483 -29.56 -16.47 5.66
C GLN A 483 -29.56 -15.03 5.12
N GLN A 484 -29.55 -14.86 3.80
CA GLN A 484 -29.76 -13.57 3.17
C GLN A 484 -31.17 -13.02 3.50
N ASP A 485 -31.22 -11.80 4.00
CA ASP A 485 -32.43 -11.02 4.32
C ASP A 485 -33.56 -11.78 5.07
N PRO A 486 -33.27 -12.42 6.22
CA PRO A 486 -34.22 -13.30 6.90
C PRO A 486 -35.39 -12.54 7.50
N TYR A 487 -36.54 -13.19 7.60
CA TYR A 487 -37.71 -12.67 8.31
C TYR A 487 -37.71 -13.15 9.77
N ILE A 488 -37.77 -12.21 10.71
CA ILE A 488 -37.81 -12.47 12.15
C ILE A 488 -39.13 -11.98 12.73
N TYR A 489 -39.85 -12.84 13.45
CA TYR A 489 -41.06 -12.48 14.18
C TYR A 489 -40.71 -11.74 15.47
N VAL A 490 -41.24 -10.52 15.64
CA VAL A 490 -40.87 -9.60 16.74
C VAL A 490 -42.01 -9.33 17.73
N GLY A 491 -43.22 -9.83 17.48
CA GLY A 491 -44.33 -9.70 18.42
C GLY A 491 -45.68 -10.13 17.85
N ALA A 492 -46.72 -10.03 18.67
CA ALA A 492 -48.10 -10.40 18.29
C ALA A 492 -48.90 -9.26 17.63
N GLY A 493 -48.23 -8.19 17.21
CA GLY A 493 -48.86 -6.95 16.76
C GLY A 493 -49.26 -6.01 17.89
N ASP A 494 -49.70 -4.80 17.53
CA ASP A 494 -50.19 -3.77 18.46
C ASP A 494 -51.70 -3.89 18.77
N ASP A 495 -52.40 -4.79 18.08
CA ASP A 495 -53.81 -5.13 18.33
C ASP A 495 -54.08 -6.64 18.15
N ASN A 496 -55.07 -7.13 18.88
CA ASN A 496 -55.47 -8.55 18.89
C ASN A 496 -55.95 -9.09 17.53
N SER A 497 -56.21 -8.22 16.54
CA SER A 497 -56.60 -8.60 15.18
C SER A 497 -55.44 -8.74 14.20
N VAL A 498 -54.23 -8.27 14.53
CA VAL A 498 -53.10 -8.15 13.58
C VAL A 498 -52.22 -9.41 13.56
N GLY A 499 -52.22 -10.21 14.64
CA GLY A 499 -51.46 -11.46 14.72
C GLY A 499 -49.93 -11.25 14.69
N SER A 500 -49.16 -12.34 14.63
CA SER A 500 -47.69 -12.29 14.66
C SER A 500 -47.12 -11.38 13.57
N GLN A 501 -46.36 -10.36 13.99
CA GLN A 501 -45.66 -9.43 13.12
C GLN A 501 -44.20 -9.85 12.97
N PHE A 502 -43.66 -9.64 11.78
CA PHE A 502 -42.28 -9.93 11.45
C PHE A 502 -41.61 -8.74 10.76
N VAL A 503 -40.29 -8.66 10.89
CA VAL A 503 -39.43 -7.71 10.17
C VAL A 503 -38.45 -8.50 9.31
N SER A 504 -38.06 -7.95 8.17
CA SER A 504 -36.89 -8.46 7.42
C SER A 504 -35.65 -7.77 7.96
N LEU A 505 -34.62 -8.56 8.29
CA LEU A 505 -33.30 -7.99 8.54
C LEU A 505 -32.61 -7.70 7.21
N ALA A 506 -31.88 -6.59 7.10
CA ALA A 506 -31.01 -6.31 5.96
C ALA A 506 -29.67 -7.06 6.10
N ALA A 507 -29.74 -8.39 6.24
CA ALA A 507 -28.58 -9.24 6.41
C ALA A 507 -28.04 -9.65 5.04
N ASN A 508 -26.82 -9.20 4.73
CA ASN A 508 -26.12 -9.65 3.55
C ASN A 508 -25.09 -10.72 3.93
N THR A 509 -25.44 -11.99 3.77
CA THR A 509 -24.55 -13.11 4.12
C THR A 509 -23.23 -13.05 3.39
N ASN A 510 -23.14 -12.38 2.22
CA ASN A 510 -21.88 -12.14 1.50
C ASN A 510 -20.91 -11.22 2.28
N GLN A 511 -21.38 -10.43 3.23
CA GLN A 511 -20.59 -9.44 3.98
C GLN A 511 -20.27 -9.86 5.42
N TYR A 512 -20.80 -11.00 5.90
CA TYR A 512 -20.68 -11.40 7.32
C TYR A 512 -19.33 -12.03 7.67
N ALA A 513 -18.68 -12.67 6.70
CA ALA A 513 -17.30 -13.11 6.80
C ALA A 513 -16.59 -12.83 5.48
N ARG A 514 -15.47 -12.10 5.53
CA ARG A 514 -14.71 -11.72 4.34
C ARG A 514 -13.24 -11.56 4.69
N THR A 515 -12.40 -12.01 3.78
CA THR A 515 -10.98 -11.70 3.76
C THR A 515 -10.72 -10.63 2.71
N PHE A 516 -9.96 -9.61 3.12
CA PHE A 516 -9.37 -8.60 2.27
C PHE A 516 -7.85 -8.73 2.36
N GLN A 517 -7.13 -8.22 1.36
CA GLN A 517 -5.69 -8.20 1.42
C GLN A 517 -5.09 -7.05 0.62
N ASP A 518 -3.88 -6.69 1.01
CA ASP A 518 -2.98 -5.87 0.20
C ASP A 518 -1.57 -6.46 0.29
N ARG A 519 -0.77 -6.27 -0.75
CA ARG A 519 0.61 -6.79 -0.85
C ARG A 519 1.57 -5.70 -1.26
N SER A 520 2.76 -5.70 -0.68
CA SER A 520 3.81 -4.75 -1.00
C SER A 520 4.33 -5.02 -2.41
N TYR A 521 5.00 -4.03 -2.97
CA TYR A 521 5.97 -4.30 -4.02
C TYR A 521 7.13 -5.16 -3.50
N ARG A 522 7.88 -5.75 -4.42
CA ARG A 522 9.07 -6.56 -4.10
C ARG A 522 10.11 -5.71 -3.36
N PHE A 523 10.71 -6.29 -2.33
CA PHE A 523 11.88 -5.77 -1.63
C PHE A 523 12.88 -6.90 -1.34
N ALA A 524 14.09 -6.56 -0.92
CA ALA A 524 15.11 -7.52 -0.47
C ALA A 524 15.31 -7.48 1.06
N ILE A 525 15.72 -8.60 1.63
CA ILE A 525 16.23 -8.67 3.01
C ILE A 525 17.73 -8.96 2.91
N LYS A 526 18.55 -8.12 3.56
CA LYS A 526 20.01 -8.21 3.50
C LYS A 526 20.60 -8.43 4.89
N LYS A 527 21.68 -9.21 4.96
CA LYS A 527 22.48 -9.33 6.18
C LYS A 527 23.03 -7.98 6.62
N LYS A 528 23.25 -7.81 7.93
CA LYS A 528 23.93 -6.62 8.45
C LYS A 528 25.37 -6.60 7.90
N PRO A 529 25.82 -5.48 7.29
CA PRO A 529 27.14 -5.42 6.67
C PRO A 529 28.27 -5.55 7.71
N THR A 530 29.29 -6.35 7.39
CA THR A 530 30.51 -6.54 8.19
C THR A 530 31.68 -5.73 7.66
N ALA A 531 32.80 -5.68 8.38
CA ALA A 531 34.04 -5.01 7.94
C ALA A 531 34.56 -5.54 6.60
N ASP A 532 34.32 -6.84 6.33
CA ASP A 532 34.72 -7.52 5.10
C ASP A 532 33.65 -7.47 4.00
N ALA A 533 32.51 -6.81 4.24
CA ALA A 533 31.46 -6.66 3.23
C ALA A 533 32.03 -5.91 2.02
N ALA A 534 31.76 -6.42 0.82
CA ALA A 534 32.22 -5.78 -0.40
C ALA A 534 31.68 -4.34 -0.45
N ALA A 535 32.59 -3.38 -0.65
CA ALA A 535 32.18 -2.00 -0.89
C ALA A 535 31.32 -1.98 -2.15
N ASP A 536 30.09 -1.45 -2.05
CA ASP A 536 29.29 -1.21 -3.23
C ASP A 536 29.96 -0.08 -4.04
N ASN A 537 30.37 -0.42 -5.25
CA ASN A 537 31.03 0.51 -6.18
C ASN A 537 30.03 1.20 -7.11
N SER A 538 28.74 1.01 -6.91
CA SER A 538 27.69 1.69 -7.67
C SER A 538 27.71 3.19 -7.36
N ALA A 539 27.61 4.02 -8.40
CA ALA A 539 27.80 5.47 -8.29
C ALA A 539 26.79 6.19 -7.38
N ASP A 540 25.70 5.53 -7.01
CA ASP A 540 24.67 6.05 -6.10
C ASP A 540 24.43 5.24 -4.83
N THR A 541 25.18 4.17 -4.53
CA THR A 541 24.99 3.48 -3.24
C THR A 541 25.69 4.24 -2.12
N PRO A 542 25.08 4.37 -0.92
CA PRO A 542 25.83 4.83 0.24
C PRO A 542 27.04 3.94 0.55
N LYS A 543 28.03 4.50 1.28
CA LYS A 543 29.15 3.69 1.78
C LYS A 543 28.60 2.55 2.65
N VAL A 544 29.15 1.35 2.46
CA VAL A 544 28.85 0.21 3.33
C VAL A 544 29.41 0.50 4.72
N ASN A 545 28.52 0.63 5.70
CA ASN A 545 28.89 0.89 7.08
C ASN A 545 29.16 -0.43 7.79
N ASP A 546 30.35 -0.62 8.36
CA ASP A 546 30.63 -1.80 9.18
C ASP A 546 29.76 -1.80 10.45
N MET A 547 28.89 -2.82 10.54
CA MET A 547 27.98 -3.03 11.66
C MET A 547 28.55 -3.99 12.71
N THR A 548 29.77 -4.49 12.51
CA THR A 548 30.43 -5.43 13.45
C THR A 548 30.57 -4.80 14.83
N GLY A 549 29.98 -5.43 15.84
CA GLY A 549 30.02 -4.95 17.23
C GLY A 549 29.12 -3.75 17.53
N LYS A 550 28.27 -3.31 16.59
CA LYS A 550 27.20 -2.34 16.87
C LYS A 550 26.02 -3.07 17.53
N THR A 551 25.59 -2.57 18.70
CA THR A 551 24.51 -3.21 19.47
C THR A 551 23.19 -2.45 19.43
N GLY A 552 23.16 -1.22 18.92
CA GLY A 552 21.94 -0.44 18.77
C GLY A 552 21.00 -1.03 17.72
N LYS A 553 19.72 -0.68 17.81
CA LYS A 553 18.70 -1.09 16.84
C LYS A 553 18.79 -0.24 15.59
N ILE A 554 18.39 -0.78 14.45
CA ILE A 554 18.23 -0.04 13.19
C ILE A 554 16.73 0.22 12.99
N TYR A 555 16.33 1.48 12.90
CA TYR A 555 14.95 1.88 12.59
C TYR A 555 14.86 2.34 11.13
N ASN A 556 13.96 1.73 10.37
CA ASN A 556 13.72 2.11 8.97
C ASN A 556 12.80 3.32 8.91
N VAL A 557 13.25 4.38 8.22
CA VAL A 557 12.44 5.55 7.90
C VAL A 557 12.18 5.55 6.40
N ASN A 558 10.92 5.31 6.05
CA ASN A 558 10.43 5.28 4.69
C ASN A 558 9.50 6.47 4.40
N VAL A 559 8.87 6.42 3.23
CA VAL A 559 7.87 7.39 2.80
C VAL A 559 6.60 6.66 2.40
N ARG A 560 5.46 7.09 2.94
CA ARG A 560 4.13 6.63 2.54
C ARG A 560 3.44 7.71 1.72
N GLY A 561 2.28 7.34 1.16
CA GLY A 561 1.40 8.30 0.54
C GLY A 561 1.75 8.67 -0.90
N LYS A 562 0.91 9.53 -1.47
CA LYS A 562 1.08 10.09 -2.82
C LYS A 562 0.76 11.58 -2.81
N ARG A 563 1.19 12.28 -3.85
CA ARG A 563 1.04 13.73 -3.94
C ARG A 563 -0.36 14.10 -4.41
N GLY A 564 -0.95 15.10 -3.76
CA GLY A 564 -2.29 15.63 -4.01
C GLY A 564 -2.95 16.02 -2.69
N ASN A 565 -4.16 16.57 -2.75
CA ASN A 565 -4.99 16.81 -1.59
C ASN A 565 -5.72 15.53 -1.13
N ILE A 566 -6.24 15.55 0.09
CA ILE A 566 -6.88 14.39 0.71
C ILE A 566 -7.99 13.75 -0.13
N VAL A 567 -8.78 14.51 -0.89
CA VAL A 567 -9.87 13.97 -1.73
C VAL A 567 -9.30 13.26 -2.97
N GLN A 568 -8.22 13.79 -3.53
CA GLN A 568 -7.52 13.20 -4.66
C GLN A 568 -6.79 11.94 -4.23
N THR A 569 -6.09 11.99 -3.09
CA THR A 569 -5.24 10.90 -2.64
C THR A 569 -6.06 9.73 -2.09
N TYR A 570 -7.23 10.02 -1.53
CA TYR A 570 -8.19 9.03 -1.04
C TYR A 570 -8.41 7.87 -2.03
N PRO A 571 -8.40 6.60 -1.58
CA PRO A 571 -8.31 6.14 -0.19
C PRO A 571 -6.87 5.94 0.32
N ALA A 572 -5.84 6.31 -0.45
CA ALA A 572 -4.47 6.41 0.05
C ALA A 572 -4.30 7.70 0.89
N VAL A 573 -3.13 7.84 1.53
CA VAL A 573 -2.75 9.03 2.29
C VAL A 573 -1.87 9.99 1.48
N GLU A 574 -1.73 11.23 1.95
CA GLU A 574 -0.76 12.20 1.40
C GLU A 574 0.68 11.81 1.76
N TYR A 575 1.66 12.37 1.03
CA TYR A 575 3.08 12.12 1.29
C TYR A 575 3.47 12.48 2.72
N ASP A 576 4.11 11.53 3.40
CA ASP A 576 4.54 11.66 4.78
C ASP A 576 5.73 10.74 5.06
N PHE A 577 6.56 11.08 6.05
CA PHE A 577 7.58 10.18 6.57
C PHE A 577 6.94 9.11 7.46
N VAL A 578 7.47 7.90 7.42
CA VAL A 578 6.99 6.80 8.25
C VAL A 578 8.18 6.03 8.83
N PRO A 579 8.37 6.04 10.16
CA PRO A 579 7.62 6.84 11.13
C PRO A 579 8.01 8.33 11.01
N ASN A 580 7.06 9.23 11.31
CA ASN A 580 7.30 10.68 11.38
C ASN A 580 7.85 11.12 12.76
N SER A 581 7.95 10.21 13.72
CA SER A 581 8.55 10.47 15.02
C SER A 581 9.31 9.25 15.50
N LEU A 582 10.53 9.46 15.97
CA LEU A 582 11.42 8.42 16.50
C LEU A 582 12.01 8.88 17.83
N ALA A 583 11.90 8.06 18.87
CA ALA A 583 12.69 8.16 20.08
C ALA A 583 13.74 7.04 20.08
N LEU A 584 15.00 7.43 20.14
CA LEU A 584 16.16 6.56 19.98
C LEU A 584 17.04 6.66 21.22
N ASP A 585 17.79 5.62 21.52
CA ASP A 585 18.89 5.70 22.48
C ASP A 585 20.20 6.06 21.77
N GLU A 586 21.17 6.63 22.50
CA GLU A 586 22.52 6.81 21.96
C GLU A 586 23.11 5.45 21.51
N GLY A 587 23.49 5.37 20.23
CA GLY A 587 23.99 4.14 19.61
C GLY A 587 22.98 3.42 18.73
N ASP A 588 21.68 3.75 18.81
CA ASP A 588 20.70 3.36 17.81
C ASP A 588 21.00 3.99 16.45
N MET A 589 20.40 3.44 15.41
CA MET A 589 20.70 3.74 14.03
C MET A 589 19.42 3.94 13.24
N ILE A 590 19.51 4.76 12.20
CA ILE A 590 18.40 5.09 11.32
C ILE A 590 18.79 4.71 9.90
N HIS A 591 17.95 3.95 9.24
CA HIS A 591 18.10 3.64 7.82
C HIS A 591 17.06 4.43 7.04
N PHE A 592 17.50 5.51 6.40
CA PHE A 592 16.66 6.33 5.55
C PHE A 592 16.62 5.75 4.15
N GLN A 593 15.46 5.25 3.72
CA GLN A 593 15.33 4.68 2.39
C GLN A 593 13.88 4.77 1.91
N TRP A 594 13.67 5.13 0.65
CA TRP A 594 12.31 5.17 0.11
C TRP A 594 12.29 5.07 -1.40
N GLN A 595 11.11 4.72 -1.91
CA GLN A 595 10.75 4.92 -3.30
C GLN A 595 9.84 6.15 -3.37
N GLY A 596 10.27 7.15 -4.14
CA GLY A 596 9.47 8.29 -4.54
C GLY A 596 8.35 7.89 -5.49
N SER A 597 8.00 8.77 -6.42
CA SER A 597 7.11 8.40 -7.52
C SER A 597 7.42 9.22 -8.75
N ASP A 598 7.71 8.57 -9.86
CA ASP A 598 7.82 9.24 -11.16
C ASP A 598 6.46 9.34 -11.86
N TYR A 599 5.37 9.16 -11.11
CA TYR A 599 4.12 8.75 -11.70
C TYR A 599 2.88 9.30 -11.03
N ASN A 600 2.28 10.33 -11.64
CA ASN A 600 0.93 10.77 -11.34
C ASN A 600 0.05 10.70 -12.60
N PRO A 601 -1.27 10.40 -12.49
CA PRO A 601 -2.19 10.47 -13.61
C PRO A 601 -2.10 11.84 -14.27
N ARG A 602 -2.23 11.92 -15.61
CA ARG A 602 -2.22 13.17 -16.37
C ARG A 602 -3.28 14.14 -15.84
N ARG A 603 -2.89 15.02 -14.92
CA ARG A 603 -3.73 16.05 -14.34
C ARG A 603 -2.96 17.39 -14.34
N GLY A 604 -3.72 18.48 -14.25
CA GLY A 604 -3.23 19.84 -14.49
C GLY A 604 -2.30 20.36 -13.38
N CYS A 605 -1.68 21.51 -13.64
CA CYS A 605 -0.63 22.11 -12.80
C CYS A 605 -1.11 22.61 -11.42
N ASN A 606 -2.42 22.80 -11.26
CA ASN A 606 -2.98 23.78 -10.32
C ASN A 606 -3.32 23.21 -8.92
N ASP A 607 -3.35 21.89 -8.74
CA ASP A 607 -3.90 21.32 -7.50
C ASP A 607 -2.84 20.58 -6.67
N ALA A 608 -1.57 20.96 -6.81
CA ALA A 608 -0.44 20.27 -6.16
C ALA A 608 -0.34 18.77 -6.53
N GLU A 609 -0.99 18.31 -7.60
CA GLU A 609 -1.22 16.90 -8.01
C GLU A 609 -0.02 16.15 -8.60
N GLY A 610 1.18 16.73 -8.66
CA GLY A 610 2.27 16.17 -9.50
C GLY A 610 1.87 16.14 -10.99
N GLY A 611 2.70 15.62 -11.87
CA GLY A 611 2.27 15.45 -13.26
C GLY A 611 3.00 14.29 -13.95
N PRO A 612 2.90 14.18 -15.28
CA PRO A 612 3.35 12.99 -16.00
C PRO A 612 4.84 12.71 -15.76
N PRO A 613 5.28 11.44 -15.97
CA PRO A 613 6.69 11.08 -15.83
C PRO A 613 7.59 12.05 -16.57
N ASP A 614 8.70 12.41 -15.93
CA ASP A 614 9.81 13.07 -16.61
C ASP A 614 10.20 12.17 -17.79
N PRO A 615 10.23 12.72 -19.03
CA PRO A 615 10.72 11.98 -20.18
C PRO A 615 12.12 11.41 -19.96
N ASN A 616 12.84 11.88 -18.92
CA ASN A 616 14.15 11.39 -18.52
C ASN A 616 15.13 11.41 -19.72
N ASP A 617 14.92 12.36 -20.64
CA ASP A 617 15.67 12.49 -21.89
C ASP A 617 16.60 13.72 -21.93
N GLY A 618 16.69 14.47 -20.82
CA GLY A 618 17.58 15.63 -20.65
C GLY A 618 17.33 16.81 -21.60
N THR A 619 16.37 16.71 -22.52
CA THR A 619 16.25 17.60 -23.69
C THR A 619 14.83 18.12 -23.93
N SER A 620 13.82 17.52 -23.29
CA SER A 620 12.43 17.92 -23.42
C SER A 620 12.09 19.17 -22.60
N THR A 621 11.96 20.32 -23.27
CA THR A 621 11.44 21.56 -22.65
C THR A 621 9.91 21.67 -22.69
N ASP A 622 9.24 20.78 -23.41
CA ASP A 622 7.78 20.76 -23.63
C ASP A 622 6.99 19.91 -22.61
N ALA A 623 7.65 19.44 -21.55
CA ALA A 623 7.01 18.62 -20.52
C ALA A 623 6.06 19.48 -19.65
N GLN A 624 4.83 19.67 -20.12
CA GLN A 624 3.74 20.20 -19.31
C GLN A 624 3.58 19.32 -18.07
N ASN A 625 3.97 19.85 -16.91
CA ASN A 625 3.75 19.30 -15.57
C ASN A 625 4.67 18.16 -15.13
N SER A 626 5.85 17.96 -15.71
CA SER A 626 6.73 16.91 -15.17
C SER A 626 7.19 17.25 -13.75
N ARG A 627 6.74 16.47 -12.77
CA ARG A 627 6.96 16.73 -11.34
C ARG A 627 7.20 15.43 -10.61
N ALA A 628 8.30 14.76 -10.97
CA ALA A 628 8.75 13.57 -10.27
C ALA A 628 8.84 13.85 -8.76
N ASP A 629 8.18 13.02 -7.96
CA ASP A 629 8.08 13.20 -6.52
C ASP A 629 9.36 12.65 -5.89
N ARG A 630 10.07 13.54 -5.20
CA ARG A 630 11.28 13.24 -4.42
C ARG A 630 11.02 13.68 -2.99
N SER A 631 11.40 12.88 -2.02
CA SER A 631 11.47 13.30 -0.62
C SER A 631 12.94 13.48 -0.28
N ASN A 632 13.32 14.61 0.29
CA ASN A 632 14.64 14.83 0.86
C ASN A 632 14.50 15.15 2.35
N ILE A 633 15.61 15.24 3.06
CA ILE A 633 15.62 15.60 4.48
C ILE A 633 16.44 16.86 4.66
N VAL A 634 15.78 17.89 5.16
CA VAL A 634 16.40 19.14 5.58
C VAL A 634 15.99 19.41 7.02
N PHE A 635 16.97 19.64 7.91
CA PHE A 635 16.74 19.86 9.33
C PHE A 635 16.23 21.28 9.60
N MET A 636 15.47 21.38 10.68
CA MET A 636 14.84 22.61 11.17
C MET A 636 15.19 22.82 12.63
N ASP A 637 15.10 24.07 13.10
CA ASP A 637 15.33 24.40 14.50
C ASP A 637 14.26 23.81 15.44
N PHE A 638 13.04 23.61 14.93
CA PHE A 638 11.91 23.02 15.67
C PHE A 638 10.84 22.52 14.70
N THR A 639 9.96 21.61 15.15
CA THR A 639 8.96 20.93 14.31
C THR A 639 7.92 21.85 13.68
N ALA A 640 7.65 23.00 14.28
CA ALA A 640 6.72 23.99 13.74
C ALA A 640 7.37 25.02 12.78
N ALA A 641 8.67 24.90 12.50
CA ALA A 641 9.33 25.75 11.52
C ALA A 641 8.92 25.33 10.09
N ASN A 642 8.95 26.28 9.16
CA ASN A 642 8.71 26.02 7.73
C ASN A 642 9.93 26.36 6.86
N ILE A 643 11.05 26.63 7.53
CA ILE A 643 12.32 27.03 6.93
C ILE A 643 13.39 26.09 7.46
N PRO A 644 14.41 25.79 6.65
CA PRO A 644 15.56 25.04 7.14
C PRO A 644 16.30 25.86 8.19
N MET A 645 16.95 25.16 9.11
CA MET A 645 17.90 25.80 9.99
C MET A 645 19.12 26.32 9.22
N ASP A 646 19.91 27.23 9.81
CA ASP A 646 21.16 27.66 9.18
C ASP A 646 22.19 26.52 9.14
N TYR A 647 22.59 26.15 7.93
CA TYR A 647 23.62 25.16 7.66
C TYR A 647 24.98 25.76 7.32
N LEU A 648 25.03 27.01 6.91
CA LEU A 648 26.24 27.61 6.34
C LEU A 648 27.25 27.92 7.42
N GLY A 649 26.80 28.50 8.54
CA GLY A 649 27.67 29.08 9.55
C GLY A 649 28.46 30.30 9.03
N TYR A 650 28.19 30.75 7.79
CA TYR A 650 28.79 31.93 7.14
C TYR A 650 27.75 32.61 6.23
N LYS A 651 28.02 33.85 5.79
CA LYS A 651 27.17 34.57 4.83
C LYS A 651 27.43 34.13 3.39
N ALA A 652 26.41 33.61 2.69
CA ALA A 652 26.50 33.24 1.28
C ALA A 652 26.56 34.48 0.38
N ALA A 653 27.12 34.29 -0.82
CA ALA A 653 27.16 35.33 -1.86
C ALA A 653 25.75 35.54 -2.43
N THR A 654 25.33 36.79 -2.55
CA THR A 654 24.04 37.13 -3.14
C THR A 654 24.17 37.68 -4.55
N ALA A 655 23.10 37.67 -5.33
CA ALA A 655 23.06 38.23 -6.68
C ALA A 655 23.42 39.73 -6.75
N GLU A 656 23.43 40.43 -5.60
CA GLU A 656 23.83 41.84 -5.47
C GLU A 656 25.32 42.01 -5.12
N ASP A 657 26.02 40.94 -4.76
CA ASP A 657 27.47 40.95 -4.50
C ASP A 657 28.22 40.76 -5.83
N ASP A 658 28.82 41.83 -6.34
CA ASP A 658 29.62 41.87 -7.60
C ASP A 658 30.96 41.09 -7.50
N ASP A 659 31.14 40.27 -6.45
CA ASP A 659 32.36 39.51 -6.14
C ASP A 659 31.97 38.10 -5.67
N ASP A 660 32.53 37.05 -6.28
CA ASP A 660 32.20 35.61 -6.09
C ASP A 660 32.42 35.09 -4.63
N ASN A 661 32.73 35.96 -3.67
CA ASN A 661 33.05 35.59 -2.30
C ASN A 661 33.00 36.76 -1.29
N PRO A 662 31.81 37.26 -0.89
CA PRO A 662 31.71 38.38 0.06
C PRO A 662 32.27 38.08 1.46
N SER A 663 32.50 36.80 1.77
CA SER A 663 33.14 36.35 3.02
C SER A 663 34.66 36.11 2.89
N GLY A 664 35.25 36.17 1.70
CA GLY A 664 36.68 35.90 1.46
C GLY A 664 37.12 34.46 1.76
N LEU A 665 36.17 33.55 1.98
CA LEU A 665 36.41 32.15 2.34
C LEU A 665 36.61 31.27 1.11
N ASN A 666 37.68 30.49 1.06
CA ASN A 666 37.84 29.48 0.00
C ASN A 666 36.88 28.29 0.22
N TYR A 667 36.75 27.43 -0.79
CA TYR A 667 35.87 26.23 -0.74
C TYR A 667 36.10 25.39 0.52
N ASN A 668 37.35 25.08 0.86
CA ASN A 668 37.68 24.26 2.03
C ASN A 668 37.24 24.92 3.35
N ALA A 669 37.36 26.24 3.46
CA ALA A 669 36.90 26.98 4.64
C ALA A 669 35.36 26.97 4.73
N LYS A 670 34.66 27.14 3.60
CA LYS A 670 33.19 27.02 3.53
C LYS A 670 32.71 25.63 3.97
N VAL A 671 33.34 24.57 3.44
CA VAL A 671 33.03 23.18 3.83
C VAL A 671 33.31 22.93 5.31
N ALA A 672 34.42 23.43 5.85
CA ALA A 672 34.75 23.27 7.27
C ALA A 672 33.68 23.92 8.18
N MET A 673 33.24 25.13 7.85
CA MET A 673 32.21 25.85 8.61
C MET A 673 30.83 25.19 8.50
N MET A 674 30.44 24.76 7.29
CA MET A 674 29.21 23.97 7.10
C MET A 674 29.25 22.67 7.89
N LYS A 675 30.37 21.94 7.84
CA LYS A 675 30.56 20.68 8.56
C LYS A 675 30.40 20.87 10.05
N GLU A 676 31.03 21.89 10.62
CA GLU A 676 30.87 22.22 12.04
C GLU A 676 29.41 22.53 12.39
N THR A 677 28.75 23.36 11.60
CA THR A 677 27.36 23.79 11.86
C THR A 677 26.37 22.64 11.74
N MET A 678 26.43 21.83 10.67
CA MET A 678 25.53 20.71 10.43
C MET A 678 25.71 19.60 11.47
N VAL A 679 26.94 19.16 11.73
CA VAL A 679 27.22 18.07 12.69
C VAL A 679 26.80 18.47 14.10
N ASN A 680 26.87 19.76 14.44
CA ASN A 680 26.41 20.25 15.74
C ASN A 680 24.89 20.27 15.90
N ASN A 681 24.11 20.15 14.85
CA ASN A 681 22.65 20.29 14.94
C ASN A 681 21.88 19.10 14.36
N THR A 682 22.53 17.95 14.26
CA THR A 682 21.97 16.73 13.68
C THR A 682 22.17 15.54 14.63
N PRO A 683 21.34 14.48 14.53
CA PRO A 683 21.39 13.34 15.45
C PRO A 683 22.69 12.53 15.36
N CYS A 684 23.39 12.60 14.22
CA CYS A 684 24.68 11.95 14.00
C CYS A 684 25.89 12.75 14.51
N GLY A 685 25.66 13.84 15.24
CA GLY A 685 26.72 14.69 15.78
C GLY A 685 27.82 13.88 16.51
N GLY A 686 29.06 13.99 16.04
CA GLY A 686 30.20 13.23 16.55
C GLY A 686 30.54 11.95 15.76
N ASP A 687 29.76 11.59 14.75
CA ASP A 687 30.13 10.58 13.76
C ASP A 687 31.01 11.19 12.64
N ALA A 688 31.98 10.42 12.15
CA ALA A 688 32.92 10.87 11.12
C ALA A 688 32.21 11.11 9.78
N ASP A 689 31.21 10.29 9.46
CA ASP A 689 30.43 10.31 8.22
C ASP A 689 29.13 11.13 8.33
N CYS A 690 28.91 11.81 9.46
CA CYS A 690 27.68 12.58 9.69
C CYS A 690 27.44 13.64 8.61
N PHE A 691 28.46 14.44 8.29
CA PHE A 691 28.33 15.48 7.25
C PHE A 691 27.96 14.89 5.89
N ASP A 692 28.65 13.82 5.47
CA ASP A 692 28.39 13.15 4.19
C ASP A 692 26.95 12.59 4.15
N SER A 693 26.48 12.02 5.26
CA SER A 693 25.11 11.51 5.41
C SER A 693 24.07 12.63 5.25
N ILE A 694 24.27 13.77 5.90
CA ILE A 694 23.32 14.90 5.86
C ILE A 694 23.27 15.54 4.47
N ILE A 695 24.43 15.72 3.82
CA ILE A 695 24.51 16.23 2.44
C ILE A 695 23.82 15.26 1.48
N ARG A 696 24.07 13.96 1.62
CA ARG A 696 23.43 12.91 0.83
C ARG A 696 21.92 12.97 0.94
N LEU A 697 21.39 13.07 2.16
CA LEU A 697 19.96 13.17 2.43
C LEU A 697 19.32 14.48 1.92
N SER A 698 20.06 15.60 1.99
CA SER A 698 19.56 16.92 1.57
C SER A 698 19.43 17.04 0.06
N TYR A 699 20.41 16.49 -0.68
CA TYR A 699 20.50 16.61 -2.14
C TYR A 699 20.20 15.32 -2.90
N LEU A 700 19.85 14.24 -2.20
CA LEU A 700 19.65 12.89 -2.76
C LEU A 700 20.83 12.41 -3.60
N ASN A 701 22.04 12.79 -3.16
CA ASN A 701 23.31 12.53 -3.82
C ASN A 701 23.43 13.06 -5.27
N GLN A 702 22.48 13.85 -5.79
CA GLN A 702 22.41 14.22 -7.23
C GLN A 702 23.67 14.94 -7.76
N GLN A 703 24.49 15.50 -6.88
CA GLN A 703 25.69 16.27 -7.21
C GLN A 703 26.85 15.36 -7.65
N SER A 704 26.91 14.14 -7.11
CA SER A 704 27.99 13.17 -7.32
C SER A 704 27.50 11.84 -7.88
N ASP A 705 26.19 11.61 -7.84
CA ASP A 705 25.54 10.44 -8.44
C ASP A 705 25.78 10.40 -9.96
N GLY A 706 26.38 9.30 -10.44
CA GLY A 706 26.66 9.06 -11.85
C GLY A 706 25.41 9.10 -12.74
N GLY A 707 24.26 8.63 -12.26
CA GLY A 707 23.01 8.70 -13.03
C GLY A 707 22.52 10.14 -13.18
N SER A 708 22.65 10.95 -12.12
CA SER A 708 22.32 12.37 -12.15
C SER A 708 23.32 13.20 -12.96
N LEU A 709 24.60 12.81 -12.99
CA LEU A 709 25.62 13.45 -13.83
C LEU A 709 25.42 13.10 -15.31
N GLY A 710 25.16 11.82 -15.61
CA GLY A 710 24.84 11.34 -16.95
C GLY A 710 23.55 11.95 -17.48
N PHE A 711 22.51 12.07 -16.65
CA PHE A 711 21.25 12.73 -17.03
C PHE A 711 21.42 14.21 -17.39
N ARG A 712 22.38 14.89 -16.75
CA ARG A 712 22.69 16.29 -17.03
C ARG A 712 23.67 16.46 -18.21
N ASP A 713 24.07 15.40 -18.90
CA ASP A 713 25.18 15.42 -19.87
C ASP A 713 26.44 16.08 -19.30
N GLU A 714 26.77 15.78 -18.03
CA GLU A 714 27.88 16.37 -17.27
C GLU A 714 27.81 17.90 -17.09
N ASN A 715 26.68 18.54 -17.42
CA ASN A 715 26.50 19.97 -17.22
C ASN A 715 26.32 20.34 -15.74
N ASP A 716 26.84 21.51 -15.38
CA ASP A 716 26.65 22.10 -14.06
C ASP A 716 25.18 22.45 -13.80
N CYS A 717 24.79 22.39 -12.53
CA CYS A 717 23.49 22.90 -12.08
C CYS A 717 23.39 24.41 -12.37
N LEU A 718 22.18 24.87 -12.74
CA LEU A 718 21.95 26.30 -12.88
C LEU A 718 22.10 27.03 -11.54
N THR A 719 22.74 28.19 -11.60
CA THR A 719 22.79 29.15 -10.48
C THR A 719 21.42 29.80 -10.25
N GLU A 720 21.23 30.40 -9.06
CA GLU A 720 20.02 31.18 -8.73
C GLU A 720 19.74 32.25 -9.80
N ALA A 721 20.75 33.04 -10.18
CA ALA A 721 20.62 34.06 -11.21
C ALA A 721 20.23 33.49 -12.59
N GLN A 722 20.76 32.31 -12.96
CA GLN A 722 20.36 31.66 -14.22
C GLN A 722 18.93 31.14 -14.17
N LEU A 723 18.49 30.60 -13.02
CA LEU A 723 17.11 30.18 -12.82
C LEU A 723 16.16 31.38 -12.88
N ASP A 724 16.49 32.48 -12.21
CA ASP A 724 15.66 33.69 -12.19
C ASP A 724 15.50 34.33 -13.58
N ASN A 725 16.49 34.15 -14.46
CA ASN A 725 16.41 34.58 -15.86
C ASN A 725 15.42 33.74 -16.69
N ILE A 726 15.00 32.56 -16.23
CA ILE A 726 13.94 31.77 -16.86
C ILE A 726 12.59 32.35 -16.43
N ASN A 727 12.05 33.25 -17.27
CA ASN A 727 10.80 33.97 -16.99
C ASN A 727 9.57 33.07 -16.86
N ASN A 728 9.56 31.92 -17.56
CA ASN A 728 8.46 30.96 -17.46
C ASN A 728 8.68 30.06 -16.24
N GLN A 729 7.79 30.16 -15.24
CA GLN A 729 7.90 29.35 -14.02
C GLN A 729 7.83 27.85 -14.28
N GLN A 730 6.97 27.38 -15.20
CA GLN A 730 6.90 25.95 -15.49
C GLN A 730 8.19 25.45 -16.13
N GLU A 731 8.76 26.23 -17.04
CA GLU A 731 10.07 25.95 -17.64
C GLU A 731 11.16 25.93 -16.56
N ARG A 732 11.16 26.90 -15.65
CA ARG A 732 12.14 26.99 -14.55
C ARG A 732 12.01 25.83 -13.56
N GLU A 733 10.79 25.50 -13.14
CA GLU A 733 10.50 24.42 -12.19
C GLU A 733 10.83 23.05 -12.76
N ASN A 734 10.65 22.85 -14.07
CA ASN A 734 10.88 21.57 -14.75
C ASN A 734 12.24 21.51 -15.45
N HIS A 735 13.08 22.55 -15.34
CA HIS A 735 14.36 22.58 -16.01
C HIS A 735 15.23 21.41 -15.50
N PRO A 736 15.80 20.56 -16.39
CA PRO A 736 16.61 19.40 -15.97
C PRO A 736 17.81 19.78 -15.09
N LEU A 737 18.44 20.92 -15.39
CA LEU A 737 19.56 21.47 -14.61
C LEU A 737 19.13 22.27 -13.36
N ASN A 738 17.83 22.32 -13.01
CA ASN A 738 17.38 22.89 -11.74
C ASN A 738 17.58 21.89 -10.59
N CYS A 739 18.82 21.77 -10.14
CA CYS A 739 19.19 20.90 -9.04
C CYS A 739 18.59 21.34 -7.69
N ALA A 740 18.19 22.62 -7.54
CA ALA A 740 17.49 23.08 -6.33
C ALA A 740 16.11 22.40 -6.16
N LYS A 741 15.49 22.00 -7.28
CA LYS A 741 14.30 21.15 -7.30
C LYS A 741 14.63 19.67 -7.40
N LEU A 742 15.90 19.24 -7.24
CA LEU A 742 16.30 17.83 -7.34
C LEU A 742 15.88 17.15 -8.66
N ASN A 743 15.69 17.92 -9.75
CA ASN A 743 15.21 17.39 -11.02
C ASN A 743 16.24 16.50 -11.71
N ALA A 744 17.52 16.66 -11.37
CA ALA A 744 18.58 15.85 -11.93
C ALA A 744 18.55 14.39 -11.44
N LYS A 745 17.75 14.06 -10.41
CA LYS A 745 17.67 12.71 -9.84
C LYS A 745 16.76 11.82 -10.71
N PRO A 746 17.30 10.93 -11.55
CA PRO A 746 16.52 10.28 -12.61
C PRO A 746 15.67 9.12 -12.11
N TYR A 747 16.00 8.56 -10.94
CA TYR A 747 15.28 7.44 -10.35
C TYR A 747 14.52 7.83 -9.08
N PRO A 748 13.38 7.18 -8.79
CA PRO A 748 12.57 7.49 -7.62
C PRO A 748 13.09 6.79 -6.36
N TYR A 749 13.82 5.68 -6.50
CA TYR A 749 14.47 5.01 -5.39
C TYR A 749 15.62 5.86 -4.84
N PHE A 750 15.74 5.90 -3.52
CA PHE A 750 16.86 6.53 -2.83
C PHE A 750 17.20 5.76 -1.56
N ASP A 751 18.50 5.53 -1.37
CA ASP A 751 19.08 4.97 -0.15
C ASP A 751 20.02 6.00 0.50
N GLY A 752 19.67 6.45 1.71
CA GLY A 752 20.48 7.37 2.50
C GLY A 752 21.63 6.69 3.25
N GLY A 753 21.65 5.36 3.32
CA GLY A 753 22.55 4.58 4.16
C GLY A 753 22.15 4.61 5.64
N ILE A 754 22.94 3.89 6.45
CA ILE A 754 22.74 3.85 7.91
C ILE A 754 23.34 5.10 8.55
N MET A 755 22.54 5.85 9.29
CA MET A 755 22.96 6.97 10.12
C MET A 755 23.00 6.56 11.59
N ASN A 756 24.14 6.72 12.26
CA ASN A 756 24.26 6.49 13.70
C ASN A 756 23.69 7.68 14.49
N ALA A 757 22.80 7.43 15.46
CA ALA A 757 22.39 8.43 16.45
C ALA A 757 23.41 8.48 17.58
N ARG A 758 24.17 9.58 17.67
CA ARG A 758 25.24 9.77 18.68
C ARG A 758 25.02 10.96 19.59
N LYS A 759 24.16 11.89 19.19
CA LYS A 759 23.95 13.13 19.90
C LYS A 759 22.57 13.16 20.51
N ALA A 760 22.50 13.23 21.84
CA ALA A 760 21.25 13.46 22.55
C ALA A 760 20.64 14.83 22.18
N GLY A 761 19.31 14.85 21.99
CA GLY A 761 18.58 16.05 21.57
C GLY A 761 17.33 15.75 20.74
N GLN A 762 16.63 16.80 20.32
CA GLN A 762 15.52 16.72 19.38
C GLN A 762 15.92 17.37 18.06
N PHE A 763 15.61 16.71 16.96
CA PHE A 763 16.04 17.06 15.61
C PHE A 763 14.84 16.96 14.68
N ALA A 764 14.24 18.11 14.40
CA ALA A 764 13.13 18.23 13.46
C ALA A 764 13.67 18.30 12.02
N TYR A 765 12.93 17.74 11.08
CA TYR A 765 13.27 17.79 9.67
C TYR A 765 12.02 17.78 8.78
N PHE A 766 12.19 18.18 7.53
CA PHE A 766 11.13 18.21 6.54
C PHE A 766 11.66 17.89 5.15
N SER A 767 10.73 17.59 4.24
CA SER A 767 11.01 17.52 2.81
C SER A 767 10.78 18.88 2.17
N SER A 768 11.83 19.47 1.58
CA SER A 768 11.71 20.74 0.86
C SER A 768 10.91 20.63 -0.44
N ARG A 769 10.58 19.41 -0.87
CA ARG A 769 9.76 19.12 -2.06
C ARG A 769 8.27 19.01 -1.76
N ASN A 770 7.92 18.55 -0.55
CA ASN A 770 6.55 18.15 -0.19
C ASN A 770 6.03 18.82 1.08
N ASN A 771 6.61 19.96 1.48
CA ASN A 771 6.10 20.80 2.55
C ASN A 771 5.47 22.08 1.95
N ASN A 772 4.16 22.27 2.12
CA ASN A 772 3.45 23.46 1.61
C ASN A 772 2.28 23.84 2.53
N PHE A 773 2.36 25.04 3.11
CA PHE A 773 1.36 25.58 4.03
C PHE A 773 -0.03 25.63 3.38
N SER A 774 -1.03 25.07 4.08
CA SER A 774 -2.48 24.91 3.76
C SER A 774 -2.94 23.47 3.60
N ASN A 775 -2.09 22.55 3.10
CA ASN A 775 -2.53 21.18 2.81
C ASN A 775 -1.43 20.10 2.68
N ARG A 776 -0.13 20.38 2.93
CA ARG A 776 0.94 19.36 2.84
C ARG A 776 1.99 19.56 3.93
N ASP A 777 2.22 18.53 4.72
CA ASP A 777 3.13 18.54 5.88
C ASP A 777 3.94 17.23 5.93
N GLN A 778 4.99 17.12 5.09
CA GLN A 778 5.94 16.02 5.17
C GLN A 778 7.09 16.41 6.12
N THR A 779 6.83 16.33 7.42
CA THR A 779 7.77 16.61 8.51
C THR A 779 8.04 15.37 9.34
N GLY A 780 9.18 15.37 10.02
CA GLY A 780 9.52 14.34 10.99
C GLY A 780 10.34 14.88 12.16
N ASN A 781 10.39 14.11 13.24
CA ASN A 781 11.16 14.45 14.43
C ASN A 781 11.92 13.24 14.96
N ILE A 782 13.23 13.40 15.16
CA ILE A 782 14.07 12.41 15.82
C ILE A 782 14.45 12.96 17.18
N CYS A 783 14.17 12.20 18.23
CA CYS A 783 14.63 12.47 19.57
C CYS A 783 15.61 11.37 20.00
N VAL A 784 16.78 11.76 20.49
CA VAL A 784 17.80 10.85 20.99
C VAL A 784 17.94 11.07 22.49
N ARG A 785 17.69 10.02 23.29
CA ARG A 785 17.79 10.03 24.75
C ARG A 785 19.25 10.10 25.17
N GLY A 786 19.55 10.88 26.21
CA GLY A 786 20.90 11.02 26.74
C GLY A 786 21.16 12.39 27.36
N ILE A 787 22.43 12.75 27.52
CA ILE A 787 22.83 14.04 28.11
C ILE A 787 23.22 15.01 27.01
N LYS A 788 22.49 16.13 26.90
CA LYS A 788 22.77 17.21 25.95
C LYS A 788 24.09 17.91 26.28
N SER A 789 24.61 18.64 25.31
CA SER A 789 25.84 19.44 25.46
C SER A 789 25.77 20.52 26.54
N ASP A 790 24.58 20.95 26.95
CA ASP A 790 24.35 21.90 28.04
C ASP A 790 24.24 21.24 29.43
N GLY A 791 24.36 19.91 29.50
CA GLY A 791 24.27 19.12 30.73
C GLY A 791 22.84 18.73 31.14
N THR A 792 21.83 19.08 30.34
CA THR A 792 20.44 18.65 30.58
C THR A 792 20.19 17.25 30.01
N GLU A 793 19.29 16.50 30.65
CA GLU A 793 18.90 15.16 30.21
C GLU A 793 17.74 15.26 29.20
N GLU A 794 17.89 14.65 28.02
CA GLU A 794 16.82 14.42 27.06
C GLU A 794 16.22 13.03 27.29
N LYS A 795 14.90 12.99 27.50
CA LYS A 795 14.16 11.75 27.81
C LYS A 795 13.27 11.29 26.68
N CYS A 796 13.04 12.13 25.67
CA CYS A 796 12.09 11.86 24.59
C CYS A 796 10.70 11.52 25.12
N GLU A 797 10.19 12.37 26.03
CA GLU A 797 8.86 12.17 26.62
C GLU A 797 7.78 12.24 25.53
N VAL A 798 6.93 11.22 25.50
CA VAL A 798 5.76 11.14 24.62
C VAL A 798 4.56 11.72 25.36
N ASP A 799 3.83 12.62 24.71
CA ASP A 799 2.60 13.16 25.28
C ASP A 799 1.56 12.05 25.37
N THR A 800 1.12 11.72 26.58
CA THR A 800 0.16 10.61 26.80
C THR A 800 -1.24 10.85 26.20
N SER A 801 -1.56 12.07 25.76
CA SER A 801 -2.85 12.43 25.16
C SER A 801 -2.81 12.51 23.64
N THR A 802 -1.70 12.96 23.07
CA THR A 802 -1.52 13.05 21.60
C THR A 802 -0.63 11.94 21.04
N PHE A 803 0.05 11.18 21.91
CA PHE A 803 1.04 10.16 21.58
C PHE A 803 2.16 10.64 20.65
N THR A 804 2.40 11.94 20.61
CA THR A 804 3.48 12.59 19.86
C THR A 804 4.66 12.89 20.78
N LEU A 805 5.87 12.90 20.24
CA LEU A 805 7.04 13.42 20.96
C LEU A 805 6.78 14.86 21.40
N GLN A 806 6.99 15.14 22.69
CA GLN A 806 6.86 16.50 23.21
C GLN A 806 7.99 17.38 22.68
N GLY A 807 7.68 18.16 21.65
CA GLY A 807 8.55 19.19 21.11
C GLY A 807 8.21 20.57 21.69
N ALA A 808 9.24 21.35 22.02
CA ALA A 808 9.04 22.77 22.33
C ALA A 808 8.81 23.53 21.01
N ASN A 809 7.60 24.06 20.79
CA ASN A 809 7.40 25.10 19.81
C ASN A 809 7.70 26.46 20.48
N PRO A 810 8.86 27.09 20.21
CA PRO A 810 9.23 28.35 20.85
C PRO A 810 8.29 29.50 20.48
N ALA A 811 7.45 29.35 19.44
CA ALA A 811 6.45 30.32 19.02
C ALA A 811 5.11 30.19 19.79
N ILE A 812 4.89 29.11 20.54
CA ILE A 812 3.69 28.94 21.38
C ILE A 812 4.04 29.32 22.83
N SER A 813 3.23 30.19 23.42
CA SER A 813 3.56 30.90 24.65
C SER A 813 3.53 30.01 25.90
N THR A 814 4.67 29.38 26.21
CA THR A 814 5.16 29.30 27.59
C THR A 814 6.54 29.95 27.65
N ALA A 815 6.50 31.29 27.59
CA ALA A 815 7.53 32.24 28.01
C ALA A 815 8.99 31.94 27.59
N SER A 816 9.35 32.22 26.35
CA SER A 816 10.23 33.34 25.97
C SER A 816 10.68 33.17 24.52
N MET A 817 10.38 34.20 23.70
CA MET A 817 10.99 34.37 22.38
C MET A 817 12.50 34.17 22.50
N ARG A 818 13.05 33.25 21.69
CA ARG A 818 14.48 33.30 21.40
C ARG A 818 14.74 34.59 20.63
N ILE A 819 15.22 35.61 21.33
CA ILE A 819 15.97 36.69 20.71
C ILE A 819 17.21 36.04 20.14
N SER A 820 17.26 35.92 18.80
CA SER A 820 18.50 35.68 18.07
C SER A 820 19.55 36.67 18.60
N SER A 821 20.61 36.15 19.20
CA SER A 821 21.70 36.94 19.71
C SER A 821 22.52 37.48 18.54
N GLY A 822 22.10 38.63 18.00
CA GLY A 822 22.90 39.42 17.07
C GLY A 822 22.06 40.15 16.01
N THR A 823 21.88 41.46 16.19
CA THR A 823 21.57 42.45 15.13
C THR A 823 20.56 42.01 14.04
N ALA A 824 19.47 41.33 14.40
CA ALA A 824 18.41 41.06 13.43
C ALA A 824 17.69 42.37 13.08
N ALA A 825 17.63 42.69 11.79
CA ALA A 825 16.84 43.81 11.28
C ALA A 825 15.34 43.57 11.56
N PRO A 826 14.51 44.63 11.69
CA PRO A 826 13.06 44.47 11.78
C PRO A 826 12.52 43.67 10.59
N ALA A 827 11.49 42.86 10.82
CA ALA A 827 10.87 42.01 9.79
C ALA A 827 10.40 42.87 8.60
N LYS A 828 11.15 42.82 7.50
CA LYS A 828 10.78 43.48 6.24
C LYS A 828 9.74 42.66 5.50
N CYS A 829 8.87 43.34 4.77
CA CYS A 829 7.91 42.68 3.88
C CYS A 829 8.59 42.14 2.63
N THR A 830 9.11 40.93 2.70
CA THR A 830 9.69 40.24 1.54
C THR A 830 8.98 38.91 1.31
N ASP A 831 8.39 38.73 0.12
CA ASP A 831 7.77 37.46 -0.32
C ASP A 831 8.80 36.35 -0.65
N SER A 832 10.07 36.56 -0.31
CA SER A 832 11.14 35.59 -0.56
C SER A 832 11.49 34.83 0.71
N ALA A 833 11.61 33.49 0.58
CA ALA A 833 12.12 32.61 1.63
C ALA A 833 13.64 32.77 1.87
N ASN A 834 14.34 33.51 1.01
CA ASN A 834 15.76 33.84 1.18
C ASN A 834 15.90 35.16 1.97
N GLY A 835 16.82 35.21 2.93
CA GLY A 835 17.14 36.44 3.64
C GLY A 835 17.89 37.42 2.74
N GLU A 836 17.39 38.66 2.63
CA GLU A 836 18.01 39.74 1.82
C GLU A 836 19.53 39.82 2.07
N GLY A 837 20.33 39.64 1.01
CA GLY A 837 21.79 39.84 1.09
C GLY A 837 22.57 38.77 1.86
N SER A 838 21.96 37.65 2.25
CA SER A 838 22.64 36.61 3.06
C SER A 838 22.76 35.24 2.41
N GLY A 839 21.94 34.92 1.41
CA GLY A 839 21.81 33.59 0.80
C GLY A 839 21.45 32.45 1.78
N ALA A 840 21.12 32.77 3.02
CA ALA A 840 20.53 31.87 4.02
C ALA A 840 19.00 31.96 3.98
N ALA A 841 18.31 30.99 4.56
CA ALA A 841 16.86 31.09 4.74
C ALA A 841 16.51 32.34 5.56
N ASN A 842 15.43 33.03 5.19
CA ASN A 842 14.89 34.10 6.02
C ASN A 842 14.50 33.51 7.37
N ASP A 843 14.80 34.20 8.46
CA ASP A 843 14.53 33.72 9.83
C ASP A 843 13.15 34.18 10.35
N GLN A 844 12.37 34.88 9.52
CA GLN A 844 11.11 35.54 9.93
C GLN A 844 9.84 34.89 9.37
N GLY A 845 9.94 33.96 8.41
CA GLY A 845 8.79 33.38 7.71
C GLY A 845 7.86 34.43 7.09
N ALA A 846 6.72 34.02 6.54
CA ALA A 846 5.65 34.95 6.14
C ALA A 846 4.90 35.47 7.39
N SER A 847 5.61 36.11 8.31
CA SER A 847 4.98 36.85 9.41
C SER A 847 4.42 38.16 8.88
N SER A 848 3.26 38.58 9.40
CA SER A 848 2.65 39.86 9.08
C SER A 848 3.64 40.99 9.39
N CYS A 849 4.30 41.50 8.37
CA CYS A 849 5.37 42.48 8.46
C CYS A 849 4.82 43.91 8.60
N LEU A 850 5.60 44.78 9.25
CA LEU A 850 5.36 46.22 9.27
C LEU A 850 5.98 46.81 8.00
N THR A 851 5.19 47.55 7.22
CA THR A 851 5.72 48.31 6.08
C THR A 851 6.71 49.37 6.57
N ASP A 852 7.78 49.60 5.80
CA ASP A 852 9.01 50.39 6.08
C ASP A 852 8.85 51.82 6.67
N ASP A 853 7.65 52.31 6.96
CA ASP A 853 7.38 53.71 7.32
C ASP A 853 7.01 53.97 8.78
N SER A 854 7.03 52.98 9.68
CA SER A 854 6.81 53.25 11.12
C SER A 854 8.12 53.32 11.89
N GLY A 855 8.81 54.46 11.72
CA GLY A 855 9.78 54.90 12.71
C GLY A 855 9.13 54.86 14.09
N THR A 856 9.83 54.23 15.03
CA THR A 856 9.62 54.27 16.49
C THR A 856 8.46 55.14 16.97
N ASP A 857 7.27 54.56 17.14
CA ASP A 857 6.28 55.04 18.10
C ASP A 857 5.28 53.92 18.44
N ASP A 858 4.96 53.82 19.74
CA ASP A 858 4.03 52.89 20.40
C ASP A 858 2.57 53.10 19.94
N ASP A 859 2.27 52.98 18.64
CA ASP A 859 0.88 53.10 18.17
C ASP A 859 0.17 51.74 18.26
N MET A 860 -0.44 51.50 19.43
CA MET A 860 -1.56 50.58 19.59
C MET A 860 -2.60 50.84 18.49
N LEU A 861 -2.90 49.79 17.72
CA LEU A 861 -3.92 49.74 16.66
C LEU A 861 -5.20 50.52 17.03
N SER A 862 -5.43 51.66 16.38
CA SER A 862 -6.56 52.56 16.63
C SER A 862 -7.77 52.36 15.70
N GLY A 863 -7.83 51.22 14.99
CA GLY A 863 -8.97 50.88 14.13
C GLY A 863 -9.08 49.39 13.89
N SER A 864 -10.31 48.92 13.62
CA SER A 864 -10.57 47.52 13.23
C SER A 864 -9.81 47.23 11.94
N THR A 865 -8.89 46.26 12.01
CA THR A 865 -8.34 45.61 10.84
C THR A 865 -9.51 45.02 10.05
N PHE A 866 -9.78 45.59 8.88
CA PHE A 866 -10.68 44.94 7.94
C PHE A 866 -9.96 43.67 7.52
N THR A 867 -10.61 42.54 7.77
CA THR A 867 -10.18 41.21 7.34
C THR A 867 -9.62 41.29 5.94
N VAL A 868 -8.37 40.88 5.76
CA VAL A 868 -7.96 40.35 4.47
C VAL A 868 -8.97 39.23 4.21
N GLU A 869 -9.85 39.41 3.23
CA GLU A 869 -10.54 38.24 2.69
C GLU A 869 -9.40 37.30 2.29
N GLN A 870 -9.24 36.21 3.04
CA GLN A 870 -8.54 35.05 2.56
C GLN A 870 -9.39 34.54 1.39
N ALA A 871 -9.25 35.18 0.23
CA ALA A 871 -9.26 34.43 -1.01
C ALA A 871 -8.34 33.23 -0.76
N ALA A 872 -8.75 32.05 -1.20
CA ALA A 872 -7.90 30.87 -1.11
C ALA A 872 -6.45 31.28 -1.49
N ASN A 873 -5.46 30.80 -0.76
CA ASN A 873 -4.07 31.18 -1.01
C ASN A 873 -3.55 30.64 -2.37
N ASP A 874 -4.44 30.15 -3.24
CA ASP A 874 -4.19 29.74 -4.61
C ASP A 874 -3.94 30.91 -5.56
N ALA A 875 -4.28 32.15 -5.17
CA ALA A 875 -4.05 33.34 -5.99
C ALA A 875 -2.82 34.18 -5.57
N MET A 876 -2.22 33.93 -4.41
CA MET A 876 -1.05 34.69 -3.91
C MET A 876 0.05 33.79 -3.29
N GLY A 877 -0.11 32.48 -3.31
CA GLY A 877 0.89 31.51 -2.84
C GLY A 877 1.89 31.05 -3.89
N ASP A 878 1.81 31.56 -5.12
CA ASP A 878 2.69 31.23 -6.24
C ASP A 878 3.55 32.41 -6.74
N GLY A 879 3.42 33.60 -6.11
CA GLY A 879 4.18 34.79 -6.45
C GLY A 879 3.72 35.52 -7.71
N ASP A 880 2.50 35.27 -8.22
CA ASP A 880 2.02 35.98 -9.40
C ASP A 880 1.27 37.29 -9.08
N LYS A 881 1.51 38.32 -9.90
CA LYS A 881 0.78 39.61 -9.88
C LYS A 881 -0.47 39.57 -10.76
N ARG A 882 -0.79 38.42 -11.37
CA ARG A 882 -1.96 38.22 -12.22
C ARG A 882 -2.59 36.86 -11.95
N SER A 883 -3.91 36.86 -11.76
CA SER A 883 -4.70 35.63 -11.79
C SER A 883 -4.53 34.93 -13.14
N CYS A 884 -3.98 33.71 -13.14
CA CYS A 884 -3.91 32.89 -14.33
C CYS A 884 -5.31 32.45 -14.80
N GLU A 885 -5.46 32.38 -16.12
CA GLU A 885 -6.73 32.27 -16.85
C GLU A 885 -7.60 31.08 -16.42
N GLU A 886 -8.90 31.33 -16.26
CA GLU A 886 -9.93 30.34 -15.97
C GLU A 886 -9.90 29.18 -16.98
N ILE A 887 -9.93 27.94 -16.47
CA ILE A 887 -10.16 26.73 -17.25
C ILE A 887 -11.53 26.85 -17.93
N THR A 888 -11.52 27.18 -19.22
CA THR A 888 -12.74 27.22 -20.04
C THR A 888 -12.76 26.06 -21.01
N PHE A 889 -13.70 25.14 -20.77
CA PHE A 889 -13.80 23.80 -21.39
C PHE A 889 -14.18 23.78 -22.88
N PHE A 890 -14.17 24.91 -23.62
CA PHE A 890 -14.61 24.94 -25.02
C PHE A 890 -13.84 25.92 -25.92
N TYR A 891 -12.99 25.33 -26.78
CA TYR A 891 -12.37 25.79 -28.05
C TYR A 891 -12.22 27.29 -28.39
N SER A 892 -11.02 27.59 -28.90
CA SER A 892 -10.50 28.84 -29.46
C SER A 892 -11.23 29.36 -30.72
N LEU A 893 -12.45 29.86 -30.59
CA LEU A 893 -13.18 30.56 -31.67
C LEU A 893 -13.50 32.02 -31.30
N PRO A 894 -13.57 32.95 -32.27
CA PRO A 894 -14.00 34.34 -32.02
C PRO A 894 -15.42 34.41 -31.43
N ASP A 895 -15.68 35.36 -30.54
CA ASP A 895 -16.95 35.46 -29.77
C ASP A 895 -18.23 35.51 -30.61
N ALA A 896 -18.15 36.03 -31.84
CA ALA A 896 -19.28 36.02 -32.78
C ALA A 896 -19.65 34.60 -33.23
N ALA A 897 -18.66 33.72 -33.42
CA ALA A 897 -18.86 32.32 -33.78
C ALA A 897 -19.39 31.50 -32.59
N LYS A 898 -18.94 31.80 -31.36
CA LYS A 898 -19.47 31.18 -30.13
C LYS A 898 -20.97 31.41 -29.95
N LYS A 899 -21.42 32.66 -30.12
CA LYS A 899 -22.84 33.03 -30.02
C LYS A 899 -23.68 32.36 -31.12
N ALA A 900 -23.14 32.22 -32.32
CA ALA A 900 -23.81 31.54 -33.43
C ALA A 900 -23.93 30.03 -33.18
N ILE A 901 -22.87 29.35 -32.73
CA ILE A 901 -22.88 27.91 -32.44
C ILE A 901 -23.82 27.60 -31.28
N LEU A 902 -23.77 28.37 -30.19
CA LEU A 902 -24.67 28.19 -29.06
C LEU A 902 -26.14 28.38 -29.46
N ALA A 903 -26.42 29.36 -30.32
CA ALA A 903 -27.76 29.54 -30.87
C ALA A 903 -28.22 28.33 -31.71
N VAL A 904 -27.34 27.75 -32.54
CA VAL A 904 -27.66 26.56 -33.35
C VAL A 904 -27.89 25.32 -32.47
N ILE A 905 -27.09 25.12 -31.42
CA ILE A 905 -27.26 24.02 -30.47
C ILE A 905 -28.58 24.16 -29.71
N LEU A 906 -28.88 25.34 -29.18
CA LEU A 906 -30.14 25.59 -28.48
C LEU A 906 -31.35 25.42 -29.41
N LEU A 907 -31.23 25.83 -30.67
CA LEU A 907 -32.29 25.65 -31.66
C LEU A 907 -32.50 24.17 -32.00
N SER A 908 -31.43 23.38 -32.11
CA SER A 908 -31.53 21.94 -32.41
C SER A 908 -32.06 21.13 -31.22
N VAL A 909 -31.69 21.48 -29.97
CA VAL A 909 -32.30 20.91 -28.76
C VAL A 909 -33.78 21.29 -28.66
N GLY A 910 -34.15 22.54 -28.97
CA GLY A 910 -35.54 22.99 -29.04
C GLY A 910 -36.36 22.23 -30.08
N CYS A 911 -35.81 22.00 -31.27
CA CYS A 911 -36.46 21.21 -32.32
C CYS A 911 -36.61 19.73 -31.93
N ALA A 912 -35.59 19.12 -31.32
CA ALA A 912 -35.62 17.72 -30.89
C ALA A 912 -36.63 17.49 -29.76
N SER A 913 -36.66 18.38 -28.77
CA SER A 913 -37.64 18.33 -27.67
C SER A 913 -39.07 18.61 -28.15
N GLY A 914 -39.25 19.55 -29.07
CA GLY A 914 -40.53 19.78 -29.74
C GLY A 914 -41.01 18.57 -30.54
N TYR A 915 -40.11 17.90 -31.27
CA TYR A 915 -40.43 16.67 -32.02
C TYR A 915 -40.78 15.52 -31.09
N ALA A 916 -40.04 15.33 -29.98
CA ALA A 916 -40.34 14.32 -28.99
C ALA A 916 -41.71 14.56 -28.33
N ALA A 917 -42.04 15.80 -27.97
CA ALA A 917 -43.34 16.17 -27.43
C ALA A 917 -44.48 15.92 -28.43
N TRP A 918 -44.28 16.28 -29.70
CA TRP A 918 -45.24 16.02 -30.78
C TRP A 918 -45.43 14.51 -31.02
N PHE A 919 -44.34 13.74 -31.02
CA PHE A 919 -44.36 12.29 -31.20
C PHE A 919 -45.12 11.60 -30.06
N VAL A 920 -44.84 11.98 -28.80
CA VAL A 920 -45.55 11.47 -27.63
C VAL A 920 -47.02 11.87 -27.66
N TYR A 921 -47.34 13.13 -27.98
CA TYR A 921 -48.72 13.60 -28.09
C TYR A 921 -49.51 12.80 -29.13
N ASN A 922 -48.96 12.57 -30.31
CA ASN A 922 -49.62 11.78 -31.35
C ASN A 922 -49.76 10.31 -30.98
N ARG A 923 -48.78 9.74 -30.25
CA ARG A 923 -48.86 8.36 -29.78
C ARG A 923 -49.94 8.18 -28.71
N VAL A 924 -50.08 9.16 -27.81
CA VAL A 924 -51.18 9.21 -26.82
C VAL A 924 -52.53 9.41 -27.49
N GLN A 925 -52.64 10.26 -28.50
CA GLN A 925 -53.89 10.44 -29.26
C GLN A 925 -54.28 9.19 -30.06
N ALA A 926 -53.30 8.48 -30.63
CA ALA A 926 -53.52 7.21 -31.31
C ALA A 926 -54.00 6.11 -30.34
N GLN A 927 -53.44 6.05 -29.12
CA GLN A 927 -53.94 5.17 -28.06
C GLN A 927 -55.35 5.55 -27.63
N ARG A 928 -55.65 6.84 -27.38
CA ARG A 928 -57.01 7.28 -27.04
C ARG A 928 -58.03 6.96 -28.12
N LYS A 929 -57.65 7.00 -29.41
CA LYS A 929 -58.52 6.56 -30.51
C LYS A 929 -58.70 5.05 -30.55
N LYS A 930 -57.66 4.26 -30.24
CA LYS A 930 -57.79 2.80 -30.07
C LYS A 930 -58.67 2.44 -28.88
N ASP A 931 -58.51 3.11 -27.75
CA ASP A 931 -59.30 2.90 -26.54
C ASP A 931 -60.75 3.35 -26.76
N ALA A 932 -60.99 4.43 -27.51
CA ALA A 932 -62.34 4.84 -27.91
C ALA A 932 -62.99 3.85 -28.89
N ALA A 933 -62.22 3.27 -29.82
CA ALA A 933 -62.70 2.23 -30.73
C ALA A 933 -63.00 0.91 -30.00
N GLU A 934 -62.14 0.50 -29.05
CA GLU A 934 -62.40 -0.67 -28.20
C GLU A 934 -63.57 -0.46 -27.24
N ASN A 935 -63.77 0.75 -26.73
CA ASN A 935 -64.94 1.06 -25.89
C ASN A 935 -66.24 1.16 -26.70
N LEU A 936 -66.18 1.54 -27.98
CA LEU A 936 -67.31 1.44 -28.91
C LEU A 936 -67.66 -0.02 -29.21
N ASP A 937 -66.66 -0.88 -29.39
CA ASP A 937 -66.83 -2.32 -29.66
C ASP A 937 -67.32 -3.09 -28.42
N LYS A 938 -66.82 -2.74 -27.23
CA LYS A 938 -67.30 -3.25 -25.93
C LYS A 938 -68.69 -2.71 -25.55
N GLY A 939 -69.09 -1.57 -26.10
CA GLY A 939 -70.45 -1.00 -25.97
C GLY A 939 -71.47 -1.62 -26.92
N LEU A 940 -71.05 -1.99 -28.14
CA LEU A 940 -71.88 -2.66 -29.15
C LEU A 940 -72.03 -4.17 -28.88
N GLY A 941 -71.04 -4.81 -28.24
CA GLY A 941 -71.07 -6.22 -27.85
C GLY A 941 -71.96 -6.57 -26.65
N LYS A 942 -72.47 -5.58 -25.90
CA LYS A 942 -73.41 -5.81 -24.78
C LYS A 942 -74.89 -5.54 -25.10
N GLY A 943 -75.18 -5.09 -26.32
CA GLY A 943 -76.55 -4.90 -26.82
C GLY A 943 -77.05 -6.02 -27.73
N TRP A 944 -76.19 -6.96 -28.15
CA TRP A 944 -76.52 -7.96 -29.18
C TRP A 944 -76.57 -9.41 -28.69
N ASP A 945 -76.47 -9.63 -27.38
CA ASP A 945 -76.61 -10.95 -26.73
C ASP A 945 -77.76 -10.99 -25.70
N LYS A 946 -78.65 -9.99 -25.70
CA LYS A 946 -79.90 -10.00 -24.92
C LYS A 946 -81.18 -10.18 -25.74
N ASP A 947 -81.08 -10.21 -27.08
CA ASP A 947 -82.22 -10.50 -27.96
C ASP A 947 -82.13 -11.87 -28.67
N LYS A 948 -81.11 -12.70 -28.35
CA LYS A 948 -81.01 -14.09 -28.85
C LYS A 948 -81.51 -15.18 -27.91
N GLU A 949 -82.04 -14.79 -26.74
CA GLU A 949 -82.79 -15.69 -25.84
C GLU A 949 -84.32 -15.46 -25.90
N LYS A 950 -84.80 -14.84 -26.98
CA LYS A 950 -86.23 -14.61 -27.22
C LYS A 950 -86.70 -14.85 -28.64
N THR A 951 -86.11 -15.79 -29.38
CA THR A 951 -86.76 -16.39 -30.58
C THR A 951 -86.05 -17.69 -30.95
N ASP A 952 -86.26 -18.71 -30.14
CA ASP A 952 -86.45 -20.08 -30.63
C ASP A 952 -87.65 -20.71 -29.92
N ASN A 953 -88.73 -19.94 -29.97
CA ASN A 953 -90.07 -20.49 -30.05
C ASN A 953 -90.56 -20.11 -31.45
N GLN A 954 -90.78 -21.12 -32.31
CA GLN A 954 -91.10 -21.08 -33.75
C GLN A 954 -89.87 -20.96 -34.67
N MET A 955 -89.64 -21.77 -35.70
CA MET A 955 -90.27 -22.98 -36.26
C MET A 955 -89.37 -23.38 -37.45
N ILE A 956 -89.11 -24.69 -37.62
CA ILE A 956 -88.65 -25.40 -38.85
C ILE A 956 -87.19 -25.23 -39.26
#